data_AF-A0A535RHZ5-F1
#
_entry.id   AF-A0A535RHZ5-F1
#
_cell.length_a   1.000
_cell.length_b   1.000
_cell.length_c   1.000
_cell.angle_alpha   90.00
_cell.angle_beta   90.00
_cell.angle_gamma   90.00
#
_symmetry.space_group_name_H-M   'P 1'
#
loop_
_entity.id
_entity.type
_entity.pdbx_description
1 polymer ?
#
loop_
_entity_poly.entity_id
_entity_poly.type
_entity_poly.pdbx_seq_one_letter_code
_entity_poly.pdbx_strand_id
1 'polypeptide(L)'
;MAAPTWAETGQLQVPRAGSATVKLVNGRILVIGGDSHGGGTAEVYDPGTGAWKRVEDPPPGFINNAQGFLLGNSRVLLLGPGSNRTASAASFDTELGWLPVPDPPIDGIFDFAAAQLDANDVLLAGGIGTSGPTDRAAVYNAHTGAWVEVTKLSSTRVAASAASLGNGLVLVAGGRPSLRSDAVPDDTAEVFDPGTGWRSAGSLPGLSSTYQLLTLGPGKVLALLRGALPGIAIYDAATNSWQRGPARPHPTVGQAVRMATGRVMLVGGDTGSGDGPGTIRPSADVDLYDPTSNSWSSLQQLSSPRYLPLVAALDNRTVLVAGGIAVIPAPGQGRPSPLRTAEVFGGRATTGIAGPTGIPEPGWIAGGLALLLVGLLAWLGASVGRRPSRLGAGLGRLALQAGGVIVATWALFAFAHLLVNNRSPGNGAIAGFFSQPLGQVLWEAAGRSLTLIAYASLGATVIGLGAAIAVVGLRERRLVGLELSGALLLVIPTFLLAILVQELQAFIFGKTGLIVAAGYGDVNGIQVFWASLVLGIRPATYLYRHGRTVLERETTEDYVRTAEAKGLDWGEVVRRHLLRAGGGALVATWINSFRLMIGSLPLVEYFFGYPGLGRILVQSIGVTYGVGSDVPRPVVFRGDLAIGLVVTLALILILVETSAGGLQRWLDPRVRALRAAA
;
A
#
# COMPACT_ATOMS: atom_id res chain seq x y z
N MET A 1 -34.84 -16.95 -20.02
CA MET A 1 -33.95 -16.36 -18.99
C MET A 1 -34.67 -15.16 -18.40
N ALA A 2 -34.69 -15.00 -17.07
CA ALA A 2 -35.26 -13.80 -16.45
C ALA A 2 -34.51 -12.55 -16.92
N ALA A 3 -35.21 -11.42 -17.03
CA ALA A 3 -34.59 -10.14 -17.32
C ALA A 3 -33.57 -9.80 -16.21
N PRO A 4 -32.40 -9.23 -16.55
CA PRO A 4 -31.43 -8.80 -15.54
C PRO A 4 -32.05 -7.77 -14.61
N THR A 5 -31.87 -7.96 -13.30
CA THR A 5 -32.40 -7.07 -12.26
C THR A 5 -31.27 -6.39 -11.49
N TRP A 6 -31.61 -5.34 -10.74
CA TRP A 6 -30.74 -4.75 -9.73
C TRP A 6 -30.66 -5.62 -8.48
N ALA A 7 -29.47 -5.68 -7.88
CA ALA A 7 -29.25 -6.29 -6.58
C ALA A 7 -28.43 -5.36 -5.69
N GLU A 8 -28.82 -5.22 -4.42
CA GLU A 8 -27.99 -4.50 -3.44
C GLU A 8 -26.66 -5.23 -3.21
N THR A 9 -25.60 -4.46 -2.99
CA THR A 9 -24.27 -4.98 -2.64
C THR A 9 -23.79 -4.30 -1.35
N GLY A 10 -22.53 -4.53 -0.95
CA GLY A 10 -21.95 -3.85 0.20
C GLY A 10 -22.08 -2.33 0.08
N GLN A 11 -22.05 -1.65 1.21
CA GLN A 11 -22.15 -0.19 1.27
C GLN A 11 -20.76 0.45 1.37
N LEU A 12 -20.61 1.62 0.75
CA LEU A 12 -19.48 2.51 0.96
C LEU A 12 -19.34 2.81 2.46
N GLN A 13 -18.11 2.90 2.94
CA GLN A 13 -17.81 3.33 4.30
C GLN A 13 -18.01 4.83 4.46
N VAL A 14 -17.79 5.60 3.38
CA VAL A 14 -17.98 7.05 3.35
C VAL A 14 -19.05 7.40 2.30
N PRO A 15 -20.10 8.15 2.68
CA PRO A 15 -21.05 8.66 1.70
C PRO A 15 -20.37 9.61 0.72
N ARG A 16 -20.56 9.39 -0.59
CA ARG A 16 -19.86 10.16 -1.63
C ARG A 16 -20.70 10.41 -2.88
N ALA A 17 -20.43 11.51 -3.59
CA ALA A 17 -20.98 11.90 -4.88
C ALA A 17 -19.92 12.65 -5.70
N GLY A 18 -19.88 12.46 -7.02
CA GLY A 18 -18.87 13.12 -7.87
C GLY A 18 -17.44 12.60 -7.69
N SER A 19 -17.29 11.30 -7.38
CA SER A 19 -16.01 10.64 -7.15
C SER A 19 -15.30 10.22 -8.45
N ALA A 20 -13.97 10.24 -8.43
CA ALA A 20 -13.16 9.59 -9.47
C ALA A 20 -13.35 8.08 -9.37
N THR A 21 -13.51 7.41 -10.52
CA THR A 21 -13.75 5.97 -10.58
C THR A 21 -12.77 5.32 -11.56
N VAL A 22 -12.01 4.35 -11.10
CA VAL A 22 -10.99 3.65 -11.91
C VAL A 22 -11.14 2.15 -11.75
N LYS A 23 -11.28 1.45 -12.88
CA LYS A 23 -11.23 -0.01 -12.91
C LYS A 23 -9.77 -0.45 -12.93
N LEU A 24 -9.36 -1.22 -11.93
CA LEU A 24 -8.02 -1.78 -11.81
C LEU A 24 -7.87 -3.04 -12.66
N VAL A 25 -6.63 -3.44 -12.97
CA VAL A 25 -6.32 -4.65 -13.77
C VAL A 25 -6.91 -5.92 -13.16
N ASN A 26 -6.97 -6.02 -11.83
CA ASN A 26 -7.57 -7.15 -11.12
C ASN A 26 -9.12 -7.14 -11.12
N GLY A 27 -9.75 -6.20 -11.82
CA GLY A 27 -11.21 -6.08 -11.94
C GLY A 27 -11.87 -5.30 -10.80
N ARG A 28 -11.14 -4.93 -9.74
CA ARG A 28 -11.67 -4.10 -8.65
C ARG A 28 -11.89 -2.66 -9.10
N ILE A 29 -12.78 -1.95 -8.42
CA ILE A 29 -13.08 -0.54 -8.70
C ILE A 29 -12.51 0.32 -7.58
N LEU A 30 -11.51 1.14 -7.91
CA LEU A 30 -10.99 2.18 -7.03
C LEU A 30 -11.83 3.44 -7.17
N VAL A 31 -12.20 4.02 -6.04
CA VAL A 31 -13.06 5.19 -5.93
C VAL A 31 -12.38 6.22 -5.06
N ILE A 32 -12.20 7.43 -5.57
CA ILE A 32 -11.42 8.47 -4.89
C ILE A 32 -12.23 9.76 -4.85
N GLY A 33 -12.25 10.40 -3.67
CA GLY A 33 -12.93 11.67 -3.44
C GLY A 33 -14.46 11.58 -3.48
N GLY A 34 -15.09 12.74 -3.62
CA GLY A 34 -16.53 12.95 -3.63
C GLY A 34 -17.20 12.93 -2.26
N ASP A 35 -16.44 12.94 -1.17
CA ASP A 35 -17.03 12.91 0.18
C ASP A 35 -17.39 14.31 0.72
N SER A 36 -18.30 14.30 1.69
CA SER A 36 -18.85 15.51 2.31
C SER A 36 -18.01 16.10 3.44
N HIS A 37 -16.86 15.51 3.79
CA HIS A 37 -16.13 15.81 5.03
C HIS A 37 -14.86 16.65 4.82
N GLY A 38 -14.65 17.19 3.62
CA GLY A 38 -13.60 18.18 3.36
C GLY A 38 -12.19 17.60 3.20
N GLY A 39 -12.04 16.28 3.13
CA GLY A 39 -10.78 15.62 2.80
C GLY A 39 -11.07 14.41 1.92
N GLY A 40 -10.46 14.36 0.72
CA GLY A 40 -10.72 13.27 -0.23
C GLY A 40 -10.38 11.92 0.39
N THR A 41 -11.32 10.97 0.31
CA THR A 41 -11.14 9.60 0.79
C THR A 41 -11.12 8.61 -0.36
N ALA A 42 -10.44 7.47 -0.18
CA ALA A 42 -10.41 6.42 -1.20
C ALA A 42 -10.93 5.07 -0.68
N GLU A 43 -11.70 4.41 -1.53
CA GLU A 43 -12.29 3.09 -1.26
C GLU A 43 -12.16 2.19 -2.49
N VAL A 44 -12.03 0.89 -2.27
CA VAL A 44 -11.99 -0.13 -3.31
C VAL A 44 -13.18 -1.06 -3.15
N TYR A 45 -13.92 -1.26 -4.24
CA TYR A 45 -14.96 -2.28 -4.35
C TYR A 45 -14.40 -3.56 -4.99
N ASP A 46 -14.70 -4.70 -4.36
CA ASP A 46 -14.38 -6.03 -4.88
C ASP A 46 -15.64 -6.71 -5.46
N PRO A 47 -15.76 -6.83 -6.79
CA PRO A 47 -16.92 -7.45 -7.44
C PRO A 47 -17.16 -8.91 -7.07
N GLY A 48 -16.11 -9.64 -6.68
CA GLY A 48 -16.22 -11.06 -6.34
C GLY A 48 -16.91 -11.29 -4.99
N THR A 49 -16.81 -10.31 -4.08
CA THR A 49 -17.38 -10.40 -2.73
C THR A 49 -18.52 -9.40 -2.48
N GLY A 50 -18.62 -8.36 -3.32
CA GLY A 50 -19.51 -7.23 -3.09
C GLY A 50 -19.06 -6.31 -1.96
N ALA A 51 -17.85 -6.47 -1.42
CA ALA A 51 -17.36 -5.71 -0.29
C ALA A 51 -16.68 -4.40 -0.71
N TRP A 52 -16.87 -3.36 0.11
CA TRP A 52 -16.12 -2.11 0.04
C TRP A 52 -15.04 -2.08 1.12
N LYS A 53 -13.86 -1.60 0.77
CA LYS A 53 -12.73 -1.46 1.69
C LYS A 53 -12.12 -0.06 1.56
N ARG A 54 -11.95 0.64 2.69
CA ARG A 54 -11.18 1.88 2.72
C ARG A 54 -9.70 1.62 2.48
N VAL A 55 -9.09 2.42 1.62
CA VAL A 55 -7.65 2.42 1.34
C VAL A 55 -7.03 3.72 1.84
N GLU A 56 -5.73 3.91 1.59
CA GLU A 56 -5.04 5.15 1.95
C GLU A 56 -5.72 6.34 1.28
N ASP A 57 -6.00 7.38 2.05
CA ASP A 57 -6.66 8.58 1.54
C ASP A 57 -5.70 9.36 0.61
N PRO A 58 -6.18 9.92 -0.51
CA PRO A 58 -5.38 10.74 -1.41
C PRO A 58 -4.71 11.92 -0.71
N PRO A 59 -3.62 12.45 -1.28
CA PRO A 59 -3.05 13.72 -0.84
C PRO A 59 -4.13 14.82 -0.77
N PRO A 60 -3.98 15.82 0.11
CA PRO A 60 -4.97 16.88 0.25
C PRO A 60 -5.28 17.56 -1.09
N GLY A 61 -6.57 17.66 -1.45
CA GLY A 61 -7.01 18.37 -2.65
C GLY A 61 -8.07 17.64 -3.45
N PHE A 62 -7.94 16.30 -3.61
CA PHE A 62 -8.80 15.50 -4.49
C PHE A 62 -10.21 15.24 -3.94
N ILE A 63 -10.96 16.31 -3.67
CA ILE A 63 -12.24 16.28 -2.98
C ILE A 63 -13.39 16.15 -3.98
N ASN A 64 -13.38 16.86 -5.11
CA ASN A 64 -14.47 16.84 -6.10
C ASN A 64 -13.94 16.86 -7.54
N ASN A 65 -14.65 16.20 -8.47
CA ASN A 65 -14.38 16.22 -9.91
C ASN A 65 -12.98 15.73 -10.31
N ALA A 66 -12.34 14.92 -9.47
CA ALA A 66 -11.09 14.28 -9.85
C ALA A 66 -11.35 13.23 -10.95
N GLN A 67 -10.40 13.10 -11.87
CA GLN A 67 -10.42 12.13 -12.97
C GLN A 67 -9.26 11.16 -12.75
N GLY A 68 -9.54 9.87 -12.83
CA GLY A 68 -8.56 8.82 -12.60
C GLY A 68 -8.28 8.03 -13.88
N PHE A 69 -7.00 7.75 -14.13
CA PHE A 69 -6.53 7.05 -15.33
C PHE A 69 -5.60 5.90 -14.91
N LEU A 70 -5.88 4.69 -15.40
CA LEU A 70 -5.00 3.55 -15.18
C LEU A 70 -3.80 3.66 -16.14
N LEU A 71 -2.61 3.74 -15.57
CA LEU A 71 -1.32 3.78 -16.25
C LEU A 71 -0.65 2.41 -16.18
N GLY A 72 -0.30 1.86 -17.35
CA GLY A 72 0.23 0.51 -17.49
C GLY A 72 -0.71 -0.51 -16.82
N ASN A 73 -0.16 -1.28 -15.88
CA ASN A 73 -0.89 -2.36 -15.21
C ASN A 73 -1.08 -2.19 -13.69
N SER A 74 -0.50 -1.17 -13.05
CA SER A 74 -0.47 -1.11 -11.58
C SER A 74 -0.69 0.28 -10.97
N ARG A 75 -0.59 1.35 -11.76
CA ARG A 75 -0.60 2.72 -11.25
C ARG A 75 -1.81 3.47 -11.74
N VAL A 76 -2.41 4.28 -10.89
CA VAL A 76 -3.54 5.16 -11.23
C VAL A 76 -3.06 6.59 -11.14
N LEU A 77 -3.09 7.35 -12.23
CA LEU A 77 -2.92 8.79 -12.20
C LEU A 77 -4.24 9.44 -11.83
N LEU A 78 -4.22 10.29 -10.83
CA LEU A 78 -5.35 11.09 -10.39
C LEU A 78 -5.06 12.55 -10.72
N LEU A 79 -5.98 13.16 -11.45
CA LEU A 79 -5.94 14.56 -11.84
C LEU A 79 -7.15 15.24 -11.21
N GLY A 80 -6.95 16.30 -10.46
CA GLY A 80 -8.06 17.02 -9.83
C GLY A 80 -7.65 18.35 -9.23
N PRO A 81 -8.61 19.16 -8.80
CA PRO A 81 -8.32 20.38 -8.05
C PRO A 81 -7.53 20.03 -6.79
N GLY A 82 -6.43 20.72 -6.55
CA GLY A 82 -5.62 20.62 -5.33
C GLY A 82 -6.16 21.46 -4.17
N SER A 83 -5.62 21.26 -2.97
CA SER A 83 -6.01 21.99 -1.75
C SER A 83 -5.77 23.50 -1.84
N ASN A 84 -4.81 23.95 -2.67
CA ASN A 84 -4.45 25.36 -2.88
C ASN A 84 -5.01 25.96 -4.16
N ARG A 85 -6.04 25.36 -4.77
CA ARG A 85 -6.56 25.81 -6.05
C ARG A 85 -5.47 25.82 -7.15
N THR A 86 -4.71 24.74 -7.26
CA THR A 86 -3.86 24.42 -8.42
C THR A 86 -4.32 23.08 -9.01
N ALA A 87 -4.02 22.78 -10.27
CA ALA A 87 -4.13 21.38 -10.70
C ALA A 87 -3.18 20.56 -9.83
N SER A 88 -3.70 19.50 -9.21
CA SER A 88 -2.89 18.52 -8.54
C SER A 88 -2.87 17.23 -9.31
N ALA A 89 -1.67 16.65 -9.43
CA ALA A 89 -1.47 15.30 -9.90
C ALA A 89 -0.96 14.44 -8.74
N ALA A 90 -1.59 13.29 -8.55
CA ALA A 90 -1.08 12.27 -7.65
C ALA A 90 -1.17 10.93 -8.36
N SER A 91 -0.28 10.01 -8.03
CA SER A 91 -0.42 8.65 -8.50
C SER A 91 -0.66 7.71 -7.34
N PHE A 92 -1.53 6.75 -7.53
CA PHE A 92 -1.80 5.69 -6.58
C PHE A 92 -1.29 4.38 -7.16
N ASP A 93 -0.36 3.76 -6.47
CA ASP A 93 0.08 2.40 -6.75
C ASP A 93 -0.55 1.47 -5.71
N THR A 94 -1.12 0.35 -6.16
CA THR A 94 -1.84 -0.56 -5.26
C THR A 94 -0.93 -1.23 -4.22
N GLU A 95 0.38 -1.23 -4.45
CA GLU A 95 1.40 -1.84 -3.58
C GLU A 95 2.14 -0.79 -2.76
N LEU A 96 2.50 0.34 -3.39
CA LEU A 96 3.31 1.39 -2.78
C LEU A 96 2.50 2.53 -2.14
N GLY A 97 1.19 2.57 -2.38
CA GLY A 97 0.32 3.66 -1.91
C GLY A 97 0.42 4.90 -2.78
N TRP A 98 0.19 6.07 -2.18
CA TRP A 98 0.28 7.34 -2.90
C TRP A 98 1.72 7.75 -3.18
N LEU A 99 2.00 8.01 -4.45
CA LEU A 99 3.29 8.47 -4.95
C LEU A 99 3.13 9.88 -5.54
N PRO A 100 4.04 10.81 -5.22
CA PRO A 100 4.00 12.16 -5.76
C PRO A 100 4.23 12.14 -7.27
N VAL A 101 3.53 13.02 -7.99
CA VAL A 101 3.70 13.28 -9.42
C VAL A 101 3.91 14.79 -9.55
N PRO A 102 4.77 15.28 -10.47
CA PRO A 102 4.84 16.71 -10.74
C PRO A 102 3.45 17.24 -11.11
N ASP A 103 3.11 18.43 -10.62
CA ASP A 103 1.88 19.09 -11.04
C ASP A 103 1.96 19.42 -12.54
N PRO A 104 0.83 19.39 -13.27
CA PRO A 104 0.82 19.71 -14.68
C PRO A 104 1.27 21.16 -14.90
N PRO A 105 2.01 21.45 -15.98
CA PRO A 105 2.57 22.78 -16.27
C PRO A 105 1.50 23.77 -16.74
N ILE A 106 0.23 23.40 -16.66
CA ILE A 106 -0.89 24.29 -16.93
C ILE A 106 -1.47 24.75 -15.61
N ASP A 107 -1.77 26.04 -15.50
CA ASP A 107 -2.26 26.66 -14.25
C ASP A 107 -3.67 26.19 -13.83
N GLY A 108 -4.20 25.10 -14.41
CA GLY A 108 -5.59 24.66 -14.40
C GLY A 108 -6.08 24.19 -13.03
N ILE A 109 -6.78 25.05 -12.32
CA ILE A 109 -7.35 24.84 -11.00
C ILE A 109 -8.47 23.79 -11.00
N PHE A 110 -9.39 23.79 -11.98
CA PHE A 110 -10.55 22.87 -12.06
C PHE A 110 -11.17 22.85 -13.48
N ASP A 111 -12.09 21.90 -13.71
CA ASP A 111 -12.91 21.75 -14.93
C ASP A 111 -12.14 21.60 -16.25
N PHE A 112 -10.94 21.01 -16.20
CA PHE A 112 -10.17 20.61 -17.37
C PHE A 112 -10.72 19.32 -18.00
N ALA A 113 -10.47 19.15 -19.29
CA ALA A 113 -10.73 17.91 -19.99
C ALA A 113 -9.48 17.02 -19.94
N ALA A 114 -9.61 15.75 -19.54
CA ALA A 114 -8.50 14.80 -19.57
C ALA A 114 -8.92 13.45 -20.14
N ALA A 115 -8.03 12.83 -20.91
CA ALA A 115 -8.27 11.52 -21.50
C ALA A 115 -6.96 10.77 -21.78
N GLN A 116 -7.08 9.46 -21.81
CA GLN A 116 -5.98 8.55 -22.09
C GLN A 116 -5.62 8.57 -23.59
N LEU A 117 -4.35 8.86 -23.91
CA LEU A 117 -3.80 8.74 -25.26
C LEU A 117 -3.51 7.27 -25.56
N ASP A 118 -2.78 6.62 -24.65
CA ASP A 118 -2.44 5.20 -24.69
C ASP A 118 -2.28 4.63 -23.28
N ALA A 119 -1.76 3.40 -23.14
CA ALA A 119 -1.60 2.75 -21.84
C ALA A 119 -0.79 3.56 -20.81
N ASN A 120 0.05 4.51 -21.23
CA ASN A 120 0.99 5.22 -20.36
C ASN A 120 0.87 6.74 -20.44
N ASP A 121 0.20 7.28 -21.45
CA ASP A 121 0.16 8.72 -21.68
C ASP A 121 -1.26 9.28 -21.50
N VAL A 122 -1.36 10.43 -20.82
CA VAL A 122 -2.63 11.11 -20.52
C VAL A 122 -2.56 12.55 -20.97
N LEU A 123 -3.51 12.98 -21.81
CA LEU A 123 -3.69 14.37 -22.18
C LEU A 123 -4.53 15.08 -21.13
N LEU A 124 -4.15 16.30 -20.79
CA LEU A 124 -4.94 17.26 -20.06
C LEU A 124 -5.00 18.57 -20.85
N ALA A 125 -6.20 19.14 -21.03
CA ALA A 125 -6.41 20.33 -21.85
C ALA A 125 -7.51 21.25 -21.28
N GLY A 126 -7.28 22.56 -21.36
CA GLY A 126 -8.24 23.58 -20.98
C GLY A 126 -8.47 23.68 -19.46
N GLY A 127 -9.69 24.06 -19.08
CA GLY A 127 -10.10 24.32 -17.71
C GLY A 127 -9.91 25.77 -17.28
N ILE A 128 -9.87 26.00 -15.97
CA ILE A 128 -9.76 27.35 -15.38
C ILE A 128 -8.41 27.47 -14.71
N GLY A 129 -7.55 28.33 -15.23
CA GLY A 129 -6.26 28.67 -14.64
C GLY A 129 -6.33 29.69 -13.51
N THR A 130 -5.18 30.00 -12.90
CA THR A 130 -5.01 31.11 -11.95
C THR A 130 -5.40 32.47 -12.53
N SER A 131 -5.20 32.65 -13.84
CA SER A 131 -5.60 33.84 -14.60
C SER A 131 -6.99 33.73 -15.26
N GLY A 132 -7.75 32.66 -15.00
CA GLY A 132 -9.04 32.39 -15.64
C GLY A 132 -8.98 31.29 -16.71
N PRO A 133 -10.03 31.15 -17.55
CA PRO A 133 -10.11 30.13 -18.60
C PRO A 133 -8.85 30.02 -19.45
N THR A 134 -8.40 28.79 -19.74
CA THR A 134 -7.15 28.53 -20.49
C THR A 134 -7.38 27.66 -21.73
N ASP A 135 -6.51 27.82 -22.73
CA ASP A 135 -6.41 27.04 -23.97
C ASP A 135 -5.18 26.10 -23.95
N ARG A 136 -4.41 26.11 -22.85
CA ARG A 136 -3.19 25.30 -22.71
C ARG A 136 -3.50 23.81 -22.56
N ALA A 137 -2.55 22.99 -22.98
CA ALA A 137 -2.63 21.54 -22.88
C ALA A 137 -1.26 20.94 -22.57
N ALA A 138 -1.26 19.80 -21.87
CA ALA A 138 -0.06 19.06 -21.53
C ALA A 138 -0.33 17.54 -21.55
N VAL A 139 0.71 16.78 -21.89
CA VAL A 139 0.69 15.32 -21.85
C VAL A 139 1.55 14.85 -20.71
N TYR A 140 0.99 14.02 -19.84
CA TYR A 140 1.76 13.26 -18.85
C TYR A 140 2.25 11.98 -19.50
N ASN A 141 3.56 11.72 -19.39
CA ASN A 141 4.16 10.49 -19.88
C ASN A 141 4.60 9.60 -18.70
N ALA A 142 3.97 8.44 -18.52
CA ALA A 142 4.22 7.60 -17.36
C ALA A 142 5.61 6.93 -17.35
N HIS A 143 6.28 6.82 -18.50
CA HIS A 143 7.62 6.25 -18.58
C HIS A 143 8.67 7.21 -18.01
N THR A 144 8.53 8.50 -18.32
CA THR A 144 9.43 9.56 -17.84
C THR A 144 8.99 10.13 -16.49
N GLY A 145 7.71 9.97 -16.13
CA GLY A 145 7.11 10.57 -14.94
C GLY A 145 6.98 12.09 -15.03
N ALA A 146 6.97 12.64 -16.24
CA ALA A 146 7.02 14.07 -16.48
C ALA A 146 5.85 14.54 -17.36
N TRP A 147 5.49 15.80 -17.20
CA TRP A 147 4.58 16.50 -18.09
C TRP A 147 5.35 17.21 -19.20
N VAL A 148 4.80 17.14 -20.41
CA VAL A 148 5.27 17.88 -21.57
C VAL A 148 4.14 18.79 -22.02
N GLU A 149 4.38 20.10 -22.01
CA GLU A 149 3.44 21.05 -22.57
C GLU A 149 3.41 20.88 -24.10
N VAL A 150 2.19 20.84 -24.66
CA VAL A 150 1.96 20.66 -26.09
C VAL A 150 1.35 21.92 -26.68
N THR A 151 1.16 21.92 -28.00
CA THR A 151 0.47 23.02 -28.67
C THR A 151 -0.88 23.32 -28.01
N LYS A 152 -1.28 24.59 -27.99
CA LYS A 152 -2.55 25.03 -27.38
C LYS A 152 -3.77 24.71 -28.26
N LEU A 153 -4.93 24.61 -27.62
CA LEU A 153 -6.24 24.55 -28.25
C LEU A 153 -6.52 25.81 -29.08
N SER A 154 -7.46 25.71 -30.03
CA SER A 154 -7.90 26.86 -30.82
C SER A 154 -8.69 27.90 -30.01
N SER A 155 -9.35 27.47 -28.93
CA SER A 155 -10.13 28.30 -28.01
C SER A 155 -9.92 27.87 -26.56
N THR A 156 -10.18 28.78 -25.62
CA THR A 156 -10.30 28.43 -24.20
C THR A 156 -11.51 27.53 -23.99
N ARG A 157 -11.38 26.49 -23.16
CA ARG A 157 -12.46 25.52 -22.93
C ARG A 157 -12.58 25.15 -21.46
N VAL A 158 -13.62 25.65 -20.81
CA VAL A 158 -13.98 25.28 -19.42
C VAL A 158 -15.07 24.24 -19.43
N ALA A 159 -14.95 23.20 -18.59
CA ALA A 159 -15.92 22.11 -18.49
C ALA A 159 -16.15 21.37 -19.82
N ALA A 160 -15.11 21.33 -20.66
CA ALA A 160 -15.08 20.45 -21.81
C ALA A 160 -14.89 19.00 -21.35
N SER A 161 -15.20 18.05 -22.24
CA SER A 161 -14.98 16.64 -21.98
C SER A 161 -14.02 16.08 -23.03
N ALA A 162 -13.21 15.11 -22.62
CA ALA A 162 -12.24 14.44 -23.48
C ALA A 162 -12.50 12.92 -23.52
N ALA A 163 -12.22 12.29 -24.65
CA ALA A 163 -12.24 10.84 -24.78
C ALA A 163 -11.15 10.36 -25.74
N SER A 164 -10.63 9.16 -25.48
CA SER A 164 -9.70 8.48 -26.38
C SER A 164 -10.41 8.07 -27.66
N LEU A 165 -9.74 8.18 -28.80
CA LEU A 165 -10.18 7.58 -30.06
C LEU A 165 -9.64 6.15 -30.24
N GLY A 166 -8.87 5.63 -29.27
CA GLY A 166 -8.37 4.26 -29.27
C GLY A 166 -7.18 3.99 -30.21
N ASN A 167 -6.63 5.03 -30.84
CA ASN A 167 -5.52 4.96 -31.79
C ASN A 167 -4.40 5.97 -31.46
N GLY A 168 -4.24 6.33 -30.18
CA GLY A 168 -3.27 7.35 -29.77
C GLY A 168 -3.73 8.79 -29.97
N LEU A 169 -5.00 9.00 -30.36
CA LEU A 169 -5.60 10.33 -30.52
C LEU A 169 -6.63 10.59 -29.42
N VAL A 170 -6.81 11.85 -29.05
CA VAL A 170 -7.82 12.28 -28.08
C VAL A 170 -8.74 13.33 -28.70
N LEU A 171 -10.05 13.14 -28.55
CA LEU A 171 -11.06 14.12 -28.90
C LEU A 171 -11.39 14.97 -27.67
N VAL A 172 -11.36 16.29 -27.81
CA VAL A 172 -11.86 17.25 -26.82
C VAL A 172 -13.03 18.00 -27.44
N ALA A 173 -14.18 18.04 -26.76
CA ALA A 173 -15.37 18.70 -27.28
C ALA A 173 -16.16 19.43 -26.20
N GLY A 174 -16.86 20.47 -26.62
CA GLY A 174 -17.78 21.19 -25.78
C GLY A 174 -17.10 22.21 -24.86
N GLY A 175 -17.79 22.51 -23.76
CA GLY A 175 -17.36 23.44 -22.73
C GLY A 175 -17.89 24.86 -22.93
N ARG A 176 -17.19 25.83 -22.36
CA ARG A 176 -17.45 27.27 -22.52
C ARG A 176 -16.14 28.03 -22.68
N PRO A 177 -16.13 29.10 -23.50
CA PRO A 177 -14.95 29.93 -23.67
C PRO A 177 -14.66 30.84 -22.47
N SER A 178 -15.68 31.13 -21.66
CA SER A 178 -15.52 31.95 -20.46
C SER A 178 -16.46 31.55 -19.32
N LEU A 179 -16.18 32.08 -18.12
CA LEU A 179 -17.01 31.91 -16.91
C LEU A 179 -18.20 32.86 -16.86
N ARG A 180 -18.39 33.72 -17.86
CA ARG A 180 -19.52 34.65 -17.87
C ARG A 180 -20.83 33.88 -18.03
N SER A 181 -21.88 34.34 -17.34
CA SER A 181 -23.19 33.68 -17.35
C SER A 181 -23.89 33.73 -18.71
N ASP A 182 -23.52 34.70 -19.56
CA ASP A 182 -24.00 34.89 -20.93
C ASP A 182 -23.13 34.19 -22.00
N ALA A 183 -22.05 33.50 -21.58
CA ALA A 183 -21.17 32.81 -22.51
C ALA A 183 -21.92 31.67 -23.22
N VAL A 184 -22.02 31.77 -24.55
CA VAL A 184 -22.58 30.71 -25.39
C VAL A 184 -21.74 29.45 -25.22
N PRO A 185 -22.35 28.27 -24.98
CA PRO A 185 -21.61 27.02 -24.92
C PRO A 185 -20.80 26.82 -26.20
N ASP A 186 -19.55 26.39 -26.03
CA ASP A 186 -18.70 26.07 -27.18
C ASP A 186 -19.20 24.75 -27.77
N ASP A 187 -19.68 24.79 -29.01
CA ASP A 187 -20.14 23.60 -29.73
C ASP A 187 -19.03 22.97 -30.56
N THR A 188 -17.84 23.55 -30.61
CA THR A 188 -16.74 23.04 -31.43
C THR A 188 -16.04 21.86 -30.76
N ALA A 189 -15.34 21.07 -31.55
CA ALA A 189 -14.51 19.96 -31.09
C ALA A 189 -13.16 19.96 -31.81
N GLU A 190 -12.14 19.43 -31.14
CA GLU A 190 -10.77 19.32 -31.65
C GLU A 190 -10.20 17.94 -31.33
N VAL A 191 -9.44 17.37 -32.27
CA VAL A 191 -8.67 16.15 -32.05
C VAL A 191 -7.22 16.53 -31.84
N PHE A 192 -6.62 16.01 -30.77
CA PHE A 192 -5.19 16.06 -30.50
C PHE A 192 -4.49 14.82 -31.05
N ASP A 193 -3.45 15.06 -31.83
CA ASP A 193 -2.49 14.08 -32.30
C ASP A 193 -1.09 14.45 -31.75
N PRO A 194 -0.42 13.56 -31.00
CA PRO A 194 0.92 13.85 -30.47
C PRO A 194 1.97 14.18 -31.53
N GLY A 195 1.82 13.67 -32.76
CA GLY A 195 2.75 13.88 -33.86
C GLY A 195 2.46 15.12 -34.71
N THR A 196 1.20 15.52 -34.84
CA THR A 196 0.78 16.62 -35.73
C THR A 196 0.10 17.80 -35.05
N GLY A 197 -0.23 17.69 -33.76
CA GLY A 197 -0.90 18.71 -32.97
C GLY A 197 -2.42 18.66 -33.07
N TRP A 198 -3.07 19.82 -32.92
CA TRP A 198 -4.53 19.94 -32.91
C TRP A 198 -5.12 20.11 -34.31
N ARG A 199 -6.26 19.46 -34.54
CA ARG A 199 -7.09 19.66 -35.74
C ARG A 199 -8.56 19.78 -35.39
N SER A 200 -9.31 20.55 -36.17
CA SER A 200 -10.76 20.67 -35.99
C SER A 200 -11.47 19.32 -36.23
N ALA A 201 -12.42 19.02 -35.36
CA ALA A 201 -13.27 17.83 -35.38
C ALA A 201 -14.75 18.19 -35.68
N GLY A 202 -14.98 19.36 -36.27
CA GLY A 202 -16.32 19.89 -36.54
C GLY A 202 -17.03 20.42 -35.29
N SER A 203 -18.33 20.70 -35.44
CA SER A 203 -19.20 21.19 -34.37
C SER A 203 -20.25 20.15 -33.98
N LEU A 204 -20.54 20.09 -32.69
CA LEU A 204 -21.63 19.37 -32.07
C LEU A 204 -22.97 19.87 -32.65
N PRO A 205 -23.95 18.98 -32.84
CA PRO A 205 -25.22 19.37 -33.42
C PRO A 205 -26.03 20.28 -32.49
N GLY A 206 -26.60 21.35 -33.07
CA GLY A 206 -27.64 22.15 -32.43
C GLY A 206 -27.18 23.12 -31.33
N LEU A 207 -25.98 23.71 -31.46
CA LEU A 207 -25.38 24.62 -30.47
C LEU A 207 -25.34 24.01 -29.05
N SER A 208 -25.07 22.70 -28.98
CA SER A 208 -25.04 21.95 -27.74
C SER A 208 -23.62 21.93 -27.18
N SER A 209 -23.49 21.87 -25.85
CA SER A 209 -22.23 21.48 -25.21
C SER A 209 -22.27 20.03 -24.74
N THR A 210 -21.10 19.53 -24.36
CA THR A 210 -20.94 18.14 -23.89
C THR A 210 -21.04 18.04 -22.38
N TYR A 211 -21.76 17.03 -21.90
CA TYR A 211 -21.73 16.61 -20.50
C TYR A 211 -20.64 15.56 -20.26
N GLN A 212 -20.54 14.57 -21.15
CA GLN A 212 -19.54 13.51 -21.09
C GLN A 212 -19.25 13.00 -22.51
N LEU A 213 -17.98 12.77 -22.84
CA LEU A 213 -17.53 11.99 -23.99
C LEU A 213 -17.21 10.55 -23.55
N LEU A 214 -17.61 9.58 -24.36
CA LEU A 214 -17.39 8.17 -24.11
C LEU A 214 -16.92 7.46 -25.38
N THR A 215 -15.75 6.85 -25.34
CA THR A 215 -15.22 6.05 -26.45
C THR A 215 -16.12 4.84 -26.70
N LEU A 216 -16.68 4.71 -27.91
CA LEU A 216 -17.48 3.54 -28.33
C LEU A 216 -16.62 2.42 -28.93
N GLY A 217 -15.49 2.79 -29.51
CA GLY A 217 -14.54 1.91 -30.18
C GLY A 217 -13.52 2.74 -30.95
N PRO A 218 -12.62 2.09 -31.71
CA PRO A 218 -11.62 2.80 -32.51
C PRO A 218 -12.28 3.85 -33.42
N GLY A 219 -11.87 5.11 -33.28
CA GLY A 219 -12.35 6.23 -34.07
C GLY A 219 -13.80 6.69 -33.81
N LYS A 220 -14.53 6.10 -32.84
CA LYS A 220 -15.92 6.48 -32.55
C LYS A 220 -16.12 6.91 -31.10
N VAL A 221 -16.72 8.08 -30.91
CA VAL A 221 -17.00 8.66 -29.59
C VAL A 221 -18.47 9.06 -29.52
N LEU A 222 -19.14 8.71 -28.42
CA LEU A 222 -20.46 9.20 -28.07
C LEU A 222 -20.32 10.44 -27.19
N ALA A 223 -20.97 11.52 -27.58
CA ALA A 223 -21.17 12.70 -26.75
C ALA A 223 -22.57 12.69 -26.14
N LEU A 224 -22.64 12.76 -24.81
CA LEU A 224 -23.85 13.14 -24.11
C LEU A 224 -23.99 14.66 -24.19
N LEU A 225 -25.05 15.13 -24.85
CA LEU A 225 -25.29 16.55 -25.10
C LEU A 225 -26.14 17.17 -23.99
N ARG A 226 -25.79 18.41 -23.63
CA ARG A 226 -26.54 19.30 -22.74
C ARG A 226 -26.77 20.65 -23.42
N GLY A 227 -27.77 21.40 -22.96
CA GLY A 227 -28.10 22.73 -23.48
C GLY A 227 -29.41 22.74 -24.25
N ALA A 228 -29.48 23.51 -25.34
CA ALA A 228 -30.72 23.79 -26.08
C ALA A 228 -31.33 22.54 -26.74
N LEU A 229 -30.51 21.57 -27.13
CA LEU A 229 -30.93 20.34 -27.78
C LEU A 229 -30.28 19.11 -27.13
N PRO A 230 -30.71 18.72 -25.91
CA PRO A 230 -30.13 17.59 -25.19
C PRO A 230 -30.34 16.27 -25.96
N GLY A 231 -29.47 15.29 -25.75
CA GLY A 231 -29.49 14.02 -26.46
C GLY A 231 -28.12 13.38 -26.56
N ILE A 232 -27.88 12.64 -27.64
CA ILE A 232 -26.57 12.09 -27.98
C ILE A 232 -26.13 12.53 -29.37
N ALA A 233 -24.82 12.65 -29.56
CA ALA A 233 -24.19 12.70 -30.87
C ALA A 233 -23.05 11.69 -30.93
N ILE A 234 -22.77 11.17 -32.13
CA ILE A 234 -21.71 10.22 -32.38
C ILE A 234 -20.72 10.89 -33.32
N TYR A 235 -19.48 10.99 -32.88
CA TYR A 235 -18.37 11.40 -33.72
C TYR A 235 -17.76 10.18 -34.40
N ASP A 236 -17.49 10.31 -35.70
CA ASP A 236 -16.73 9.34 -36.47
C ASP A 236 -15.46 10.00 -37.00
N ALA A 237 -14.31 9.50 -36.56
CA ALA A 237 -12.99 10.03 -36.90
C ALA A 237 -12.59 9.74 -38.35
N ALA A 238 -13.18 8.72 -39.00
CA ALA A 238 -12.89 8.41 -40.40
C ALA A 238 -13.49 9.44 -41.35
N THR A 239 -14.65 9.99 -41.00
CA THR A 239 -15.35 11.02 -41.79
C THR A 239 -15.21 12.42 -41.20
N ASN A 240 -14.60 12.55 -40.02
CA ASN A 240 -14.46 13.80 -39.27
C ASN A 240 -15.80 14.53 -39.07
N SER A 241 -16.84 13.77 -38.72
CA SER A 241 -18.22 14.29 -38.70
C SER A 241 -19.00 13.83 -37.47
N TRP A 242 -19.93 14.67 -37.04
CA TRP A 242 -20.89 14.37 -35.98
C TRP A 242 -22.25 13.97 -36.57
N GLN A 243 -22.83 12.89 -36.05
CA GLN A 243 -24.20 12.47 -36.35
C GLN A 243 -25.03 12.51 -35.07
N ARG A 244 -26.21 13.14 -35.13
CA ARG A 244 -27.15 13.10 -34.01
C ARG A 244 -27.76 11.71 -33.87
N GLY A 245 -27.75 11.18 -32.65
CA GLY A 245 -28.37 9.89 -32.35
C GLY A 245 -29.87 10.01 -32.03
N PRO A 246 -30.54 8.88 -31.78
CA PRO A 246 -31.95 8.83 -31.42
C PRO A 246 -32.25 9.61 -30.13
N ALA A 247 -33.49 10.09 -30.02
CA ALA A 247 -34.00 10.69 -28.80
C ALA A 247 -33.93 9.70 -27.63
N ARG A 248 -33.55 10.20 -26.46
CA ARG A 248 -33.45 9.40 -25.23
C ARG A 248 -34.85 9.13 -24.66
N PRO A 249 -35.10 7.95 -24.10
CA PRO A 249 -36.36 7.65 -23.41
C PRO A 249 -36.61 8.62 -22.24
N HIS A 250 -35.58 8.83 -21.41
CA HIS A 250 -35.63 9.79 -20.31
C HIS A 250 -34.71 10.99 -20.60
N PRO A 251 -35.16 12.24 -20.41
CA PRO A 251 -34.36 13.44 -20.68
C PRO A 251 -33.34 13.76 -19.56
N THR A 252 -32.80 12.74 -18.87
CA THR A 252 -31.89 12.95 -17.74
C THR A 252 -30.46 13.25 -18.17
N VAL A 253 -29.75 14.08 -17.41
CA VAL A 253 -28.29 14.24 -17.56
C VAL A 253 -27.60 13.40 -16.48
N GLY A 254 -27.41 12.12 -16.77
CA GLY A 254 -26.80 11.12 -15.88
C GLY A 254 -25.37 10.75 -16.26
N GLN A 255 -24.78 9.85 -15.47
CA GLN A 255 -23.46 9.28 -15.75
C GLN A 255 -23.61 8.10 -16.71
N ALA A 256 -22.82 8.09 -17.79
CA ALA A 256 -22.79 6.97 -18.73
C ALA A 256 -21.51 6.15 -18.60
N VAL A 257 -21.67 4.84 -18.79
CA VAL A 257 -20.56 3.89 -18.83
C VAL A 257 -20.69 2.97 -20.05
N ARG A 258 -19.57 2.71 -20.72
CA ARG A 258 -19.50 1.70 -21.77
C ARG A 258 -19.25 0.34 -21.15
N MET A 259 -20.12 -0.61 -21.43
CA MET A 259 -19.96 -2.01 -21.06
C MET A 259 -19.01 -2.70 -22.04
N ALA A 260 -18.40 -3.82 -21.64
CA ALA A 260 -17.50 -4.55 -22.53
C ALA A 260 -18.21 -5.20 -23.75
N THR A 261 -19.55 -5.27 -23.75
CA THR A 261 -20.34 -5.60 -24.95
C THR A 261 -20.38 -4.47 -25.98
N GLY A 262 -19.88 -3.28 -25.66
CA GLY A 262 -19.93 -2.08 -26.52
C GLY A 262 -21.17 -1.21 -26.31
N ARG A 263 -22.19 -1.71 -25.61
CA ARG A 263 -23.39 -0.94 -25.25
C ARG A 263 -23.08 0.10 -24.16
N VAL A 264 -23.86 1.17 -24.13
CA VAL A 264 -23.67 2.29 -23.20
C VAL A 264 -24.86 2.36 -22.26
N MET A 265 -24.62 2.26 -20.95
CA MET A 265 -25.66 2.41 -19.93
C MET A 265 -25.60 3.82 -19.35
N LEU A 266 -26.73 4.52 -19.38
CA LEU A 266 -26.94 5.82 -18.75
C LEU A 266 -27.73 5.62 -17.46
N VAL A 267 -27.22 6.13 -16.35
CA VAL A 267 -27.79 5.90 -15.02
C VAL A 267 -28.07 7.22 -14.30
N GLY A 268 -29.29 7.35 -13.81
CA GLY A 268 -29.74 8.42 -12.93
C GLY A 268 -29.59 9.81 -13.55
N GLY A 269 -29.08 10.76 -12.76
CA GLY A 269 -28.83 12.12 -13.19
C GLY A 269 -29.89 13.10 -12.77
N ASP A 270 -29.98 14.22 -13.50
CA ASP A 270 -30.93 15.29 -13.27
C ASP A 270 -32.02 15.28 -14.34
N THR A 271 -33.30 15.29 -13.94
CA THR A 271 -34.47 15.39 -14.83
C THR A 271 -34.81 16.82 -15.25
N GLY A 272 -34.29 17.83 -14.55
CA GLY A 272 -34.48 19.24 -14.89
C GLY A 272 -35.93 19.67 -15.10
N SER A 273 -36.74 19.76 -14.04
CA SER A 273 -38.01 20.55 -13.93
C SER A 273 -38.74 20.22 -12.62
N GLY A 274 -39.37 21.16 -11.88
CA GLY A 274 -39.85 22.48 -12.27
C GLY A 274 -40.25 23.38 -11.09
N ASP A 275 -39.32 23.66 -10.18
CA ASP A 275 -39.53 24.66 -9.10
C ASP A 275 -38.70 25.95 -9.29
N GLY A 276 -38.04 26.10 -10.46
CA GLY A 276 -37.26 27.28 -10.87
C GLY A 276 -35.99 26.93 -11.66
N PRO A 277 -35.33 27.89 -12.32
CA PRO A 277 -34.04 27.67 -12.97
C PRO A 277 -32.98 27.23 -11.94
N GLY A 278 -32.33 26.09 -12.18
CA GLY A 278 -31.23 25.57 -11.36
C GLY A 278 -31.62 24.53 -10.29
N THR A 279 -32.89 24.10 -10.20
CA THR A 279 -33.30 23.02 -9.28
C THR A 279 -32.96 21.64 -9.86
N ILE A 280 -32.04 20.93 -9.22
CA ILE A 280 -31.62 19.57 -9.58
C ILE A 280 -32.62 18.57 -9.00
N ARG A 281 -33.18 17.68 -9.83
CA ARG A 281 -34.02 16.55 -9.40
C ARG A 281 -33.33 15.22 -9.72
N PRO A 282 -32.71 14.57 -8.72
CA PRO A 282 -32.12 13.25 -8.87
C PRO A 282 -33.10 12.24 -9.48
N SER A 283 -32.64 11.44 -10.44
CA SER A 283 -33.43 10.39 -11.11
C SER A 283 -32.98 8.98 -10.74
N ALA A 284 -33.92 8.03 -10.79
CA ALA A 284 -33.66 6.59 -10.72
C ALA A 284 -33.66 5.91 -12.10
N ASP A 285 -33.85 6.67 -13.18
CA ASP A 285 -33.96 6.15 -14.55
C ASP A 285 -32.66 5.50 -15.04
N VAL A 286 -32.82 4.44 -15.83
CA VAL A 286 -31.71 3.69 -16.42
C VAL A 286 -32.05 3.38 -17.87
N ASP A 287 -31.24 3.90 -18.78
CA ASP A 287 -31.39 3.70 -20.23
C ASP A 287 -30.16 3.01 -20.81
N LEU A 288 -30.37 2.07 -21.72
CA LEU A 288 -29.32 1.34 -22.42
C LEU A 288 -29.33 1.69 -23.90
N TYR A 289 -28.23 2.29 -24.36
CA TYR A 289 -27.98 2.58 -25.76
C TYR A 289 -27.19 1.45 -26.42
N ASP A 290 -27.66 1.01 -27.58
CA ASP A 290 -26.98 0.06 -28.44
C ASP A 290 -26.44 0.77 -29.69
N PRO A 291 -25.11 0.97 -29.79
CA PRO A 291 -24.49 1.61 -30.94
C PRO A 291 -24.65 0.84 -32.26
N THR A 292 -24.91 -0.46 -32.22
CA THR A 292 -25.03 -1.28 -33.44
C THR A 292 -26.38 -1.10 -34.11
N SER A 293 -27.46 -1.04 -33.32
CA SER A 293 -28.81 -0.77 -33.81
C SER A 293 -29.18 0.71 -33.77
N ASN A 294 -28.31 1.56 -33.21
CA ASN A 294 -28.55 2.99 -32.99
C ASN A 294 -29.91 3.23 -32.31
N SER A 295 -30.16 2.51 -31.21
CA SER A 295 -31.45 2.52 -30.53
C SER A 295 -31.30 2.48 -29.01
N TRP A 296 -32.34 2.93 -28.32
CA TRP A 296 -32.42 2.93 -26.86
C TRP A 296 -33.40 1.87 -26.37
N SER A 297 -33.11 1.30 -25.20
CA SER A 297 -34.09 0.56 -24.40
C SER A 297 -34.02 1.02 -22.94
N SER A 298 -35.18 1.20 -22.32
CA SER A 298 -35.25 1.50 -20.89
C SER A 298 -35.16 0.22 -20.06
N LEU A 299 -34.41 0.29 -18.97
CA LEU A 299 -34.19 -0.82 -18.05
C LEU A 299 -34.96 -0.58 -16.74
N GLN A 300 -34.88 -1.56 -15.83
CA GLN A 300 -35.39 -1.39 -14.48
C GLN A 300 -34.73 -0.17 -13.81
N GLN A 301 -35.53 0.66 -13.14
CA GLN A 301 -35.03 1.79 -12.36
C GLN A 301 -34.23 1.33 -11.14
N LEU A 302 -33.35 2.20 -10.65
CA LEU A 302 -32.65 2.03 -9.38
C LEU A 302 -33.64 2.00 -8.19
N SER A 303 -33.25 1.38 -7.08
CA SER A 303 -34.05 1.43 -5.85
C SER A 303 -34.13 2.83 -5.22
N SER A 304 -33.17 3.70 -5.52
CA SER A 304 -33.12 5.09 -5.06
C SER A 304 -32.61 6.01 -6.17
N PRO A 305 -33.16 7.23 -6.32
CA PRO A 305 -32.66 8.19 -7.30
C PRO A 305 -31.25 8.66 -6.95
N ARG A 306 -30.42 8.93 -7.97
CA ARG A 306 -29.01 9.32 -7.78
C ARG A 306 -28.60 10.41 -8.74
N TYR A 307 -28.16 11.54 -8.19
CA TYR A 307 -27.43 12.59 -8.90
C TYR A 307 -25.92 12.45 -8.63
N LEU A 308 -25.10 12.55 -9.69
CA LEU A 308 -23.65 12.29 -9.66
C LEU A 308 -23.26 10.95 -8.98
N PRO A 309 -23.92 9.82 -9.33
CA PRO A 309 -23.49 8.52 -8.82
C PRO A 309 -22.13 8.13 -9.38
N LEU A 310 -21.44 7.25 -8.66
CA LEU A 310 -20.42 6.42 -9.26
C LEU A 310 -21.07 5.39 -10.18
N VAL A 311 -20.52 5.20 -11.38
CA VAL A 311 -20.94 4.17 -12.32
C VAL A 311 -19.72 3.47 -12.90
N ALA A 312 -19.63 2.15 -12.78
CA ALA A 312 -18.49 1.38 -13.27
C ALA A 312 -18.91 0.06 -13.95
N ALA A 313 -18.36 -0.22 -15.13
CA ALA A 313 -18.55 -1.50 -15.80
C ALA A 313 -17.63 -2.57 -15.18
N LEU A 314 -18.24 -3.58 -14.55
CA LEU A 314 -17.49 -4.65 -13.88
C LEU A 314 -17.10 -5.75 -14.88
N ASP A 315 -18.02 -6.14 -15.76
CA ASP A 315 -17.77 -7.11 -16.83
C ASP A 315 -18.62 -6.80 -18.10
N ASN A 316 -18.82 -7.81 -18.96
CA ASN A 316 -19.61 -7.70 -20.20
C ASN A 316 -21.09 -7.34 -19.97
N ARG A 317 -21.65 -7.67 -18.81
CA ARG A 317 -23.09 -7.60 -18.50
C ARG A 317 -23.42 -6.94 -17.17
N THR A 318 -22.43 -6.68 -16.31
CA THR A 318 -22.67 -6.11 -14.97
C THR A 318 -22.12 -4.70 -14.82
N VAL A 319 -22.89 -3.86 -14.12
CA VAL A 319 -22.57 -2.46 -13.84
C VAL A 319 -22.78 -2.20 -12.36
N LEU A 320 -21.80 -1.60 -11.71
CA LEU A 320 -21.89 -1.07 -10.35
C LEU A 320 -22.38 0.36 -10.38
N VAL A 321 -23.35 0.67 -9.53
CA VAL A 321 -23.80 2.03 -9.24
C VAL A 321 -23.68 2.26 -7.74
N ALA A 322 -22.99 3.31 -7.32
CA ALA A 322 -22.79 3.59 -5.90
C ALA A 322 -22.83 5.09 -5.58
N GLY A 323 -23.19 5.41 -4.34
CA GLY A 323 -23.22 6.80 -3.87
C GLY A 323 -24.16 7.71 -4.67
N GLY A 324 -23.76 8.96 -4.86
CA GLY A 324 -24.59 10.00 -5.44
C GLY A 324 -25.51 10.65 -4.41
N ILE A 325 -26.27 11.65 -4.84
CA ILE A 325 -27.17 12.42 -3.99
C ILE A 325 -28.61 12.04 -4.35
N ALA A 326 -29.37 11.55 -3.39
CA ALA A 326 -30.79 11.19 -3.59
C ALA A 326 -31.74 12.38 -3.38
N VAL A 327 -31.38 13.29 -2.48
CA VAL A 327 -32.21 14.45 -2.14
C VAL A 327 -31.33 15.68 -2.04
N ILE A 328 -31.72 16.72 -2.78
CA ILE A 328 -31.09 18.04 -2.74
C ILE A 328 -32.08 18.97 -2.03
N PRO A 329 -31.78 19.42 -0.79
CA PRO A 329 -32.65 20.34 -0.07
C PRO A 329 -32.82 21.67 -0.80
N ALA A 330 -33.96 22.34 -0.61
CA ALA A 330 -34.17 23.69 -1.11
C ALA A 330 -33.13 24.67 -0.52
N PRO A 331 -32.82 25.79 -1.22
CA PRO A 331 -31.87 26.78 -0.71
C PRO A 331 -32.21 27.21 0.73
N GLY A 332 -31.25 27.07 1.64
CA GLY A 332 -31.40 27.42 3.06
C GLY A 332 -31.93 26.30 3.99
N GLN A 333 -32.29 25.12 3.45
CA GLN A 333 -32.88 24.00 4.23
C GLN A 333 -31.89 22.86 4.57
N GLY A 334 -30.58 23.08 4.39
CA GLY A 334 -29.54 22.10 4.69
C GLY A 334 -28.57 21.85 3.53
N ARG A 335 -27.59 20.96 3.75
CA ARG A 335 -26.63 20.55 2.72
C ARG A 335 -27.10 19.25 2.04
N PRO A 336 -26.80 19.04 0.74
CA PRO A 336 -27.03 17.76 0.09
C PRO A 336 -26.31 16.63 0.83
N SER A 337 -26.98 15.50 1.00
CA SER A 337 -26.46 14.32 1.72
C SER A 337 -26.12 13.21 0.72
N PRO A 338 -24.84 12.91 0.50
CA PRO A 338 -24.45 11.80 -0.35
C PRO A 338 -24.86 10.45 0.25
N LEU A 339 -25.10 9.47 -0.62
CA LEU A 339 -25.45 8.11 -0.25
C LEU A 339 -24.21 7.25 -0.01
N ARG A 340 -24.38 6.21 0.81
CA ARG A 340 -23.42 5.11 0.95
C ARG A 340 -23.84 3.81 0.26
N THR A 341 -25.08 3.75 -0.24
CA THR A 341 -25.65 2.54 -0.84
C THR A 341 -25.05 2.28 -2.21
N ALA A 342 -24.96 1.00 -2.57
CA ALA A 342 -24.51 0.56 -3.87
C ALA A 342 -25.40 -0.60 -4.37
N GLU A 343 -25.57 -0.65 -5.69
CA GLU A 343 -26.39 -1.62 -6.40
C GLU A 343 -25.62 -2.13 -7.62
N VAL A 344 -25.80 -3.40 -7.96
CA VAL A 344 -25.19 -4.04 -9.13
C VAL A 344 -26.29 -4.50 -10.07
N PHE A 345 -26.19 -4.09 -11.33
CA PHE A 345 -27.06 -4.56 -12.40
C PHE A 345 -26.58 -5.91 -12.94
N GLY A 346 -27.48 -6.86 -13.12
CA GLY A 346 -27.20 -8.13 -13.82
C GLY A 346 -26.42 -9.17 -13.02
N GLY A 347 -26.08 -8.89 -11.75
CA GLY A 347 -25.49 -9.84 -10.82
C GLY A 347 -26.52 -10.77 -10.19
N ARG A 348 -26.12 -11.98 -9.78
CA ARG A 348 -26.94 -12.76 -8.83
C ARG A 348 -27.03 -11.95 -7.54
N ALA A 349 -28.25 -11.76 -7.03
CA ALA A 349 -28.43 -11.30 -5.67
C ALA A 349 -27.59 -12.19 -4.76
N THR A 350 -26.59 -11.62 -4.08
CA THR A 350 -26.03 -12.25 -2.90
C THR A 350 -27.11 -12.13 -1.82
N THR A 351 -28.16 -12.95 -1.94
CA THR A 351 -29.11 -13.22 -0.86
C THR A 351 -28.34 -13.95 0.22
N GLY A 352 -27.69 -13.13 1.03
CA GLY A 352 -26.76 -13.48 2.06
C GLY A 352 -26.47 -12.17 2.76
N ILE A 353 -27.49 -11.63 3.44
CA ILE A 353 -27.28 -10.77 4.60
C ILE A 353 -26.54 -11.67 5.60
N ALA A 354 -25.24 -11.82 5.41
CA ALA A 354 -24.34 -12.16 6.48
C ALA A 354 -24.22 -10.86 7.29
N GLY A 355 -25.11 -10.72 8.27
CA GLY A 355 -24.75 -9.96 9.46
C GLY A 355 -23.37 -10.45 9.95
N PRO A 356 -22.57 -9.58 10.58
CA PRO A 356 -21.23 -9.93 11.03
C PRO A 356 -21.30 -10.86 12.25
N THR A 357 -21.67 -12.12 12.05
CA THR A 357 -21.59 -13.18 13.07
C THR A 357 -21.01 -14.50 12.53
N GLY A 358 -20.75 -14.61 11.23
CA GLY A 358 -19.94 -15.70 10.69
C GLY A 358 -18.47 -15.42 10.94
N ILE A 359 -17.88 -16.08 11.92
CA ILE A 359 -16.42 -16.18 12.12
C ILE A 359 -15.85 -16.96 10.92
N PRO A 360 -15.08 -16.36 9.99
CA PRO A 360 -14.10 -17.12 9.24
C PRO A 360 -12.96 -17.37 10.23
N GLU A 361 -12.83 -18.62 10.68
CA GLU A 361 -11.69 -18.97 11.50
C GLU A 361 -10.40 -18.60 10.76
N PRO A 362 -9.49 -17.81 11.36
CA PRO A 362 -8.18 -17.60 10.77
C PRO A 362 -7.44 -18.94 10.84
N GLY A 363 -7.29 -19.63 9.70
CA GLY A 363 -6.67 -20.95 9.59
C GLY A 363 -5.26 -21.06 10.19
N TRP A 364 -4.61 -19.94 10.49
CA TRP A 364 -3.33 -19.85 11.18
C TRP A 364 -3.42 -20.17 12.68
N ILE A 365 -4.54 -19.88 13.36
CA ILE A 365 -4.74 -20.31 14.76
C ILE A 365 -4.94 -21.81 14.81
N ALA A 366 -5.81 -22.34 13.95
CA ALA A 366 -6.00 -23.78 13.81
C ALA A 366 -4.66 -24.47 13.48
N GLY A 367 -3.86 -23.87 12.59
CA GLY A 367 -2.49 -24.30 12.31
C GLY A 367 -1.54 -24.21 13.52
N GLY A 368 -1.58 -23.13 14.30
CA GLY A 368 -0.77 -22.94 15.50
C GLY A 368 -1.14 -23.91 16.63
N LEU A 369 -2.44 -24.11 16.87
CA LEU A 369 -2.96 -25.11 17.81
C LEU A 369 -2.65 -26.54 17.35
N ALA A 370 -2.75 -26.82 16.04
CA ALA A 370 -2.33 -28.10 15.48
C ALA A 370 -0.82 -28.32 15.67
N LEU A 371 0.02 -27.30 15.46
CA LEU A 371 1.47 -27.37 15.71
C LEU A 371 1.78 -27.61 17.19
N LEU A 372 1.05 -26.98 18.11
CA LEU A 372 1.17 -27.24 19.55
C LEU A 372 0.80 -28.69 19.89
N LEU A 373 -0.33 -29.18 19.37
CA LEU A 373 -0.81 -30.55 19.61
C LEU A 373 0.16 -31.59 19.03
N VAL A 374 0.52 -31.46 17.75
CA VAL A 374 1.46 -32.36 17.07
C VAL A 374 2.83 -32.29 17.73
N GLY A 375 3.29 -31.09 18.10
CA GLY A 375 4.56 -30.90 18.79
C GLY A 375 4.59 -31.56 20.16
N LEU A 376 3.51 -31.44 20.94
CA LEU A 376 3.36 -32.07 22.25
C LEU A 376 3.34 -33.60 22.13
N LEU A 377 2.56 -34.14 21.20
CA LEU A 377 2.46 -35.58 20.97
C LEU A 377 3.79 -36.17 20.48
N ALA A 378 4.46 -35.51 19.53
CA ALA A 378 5.77 -35.91 19.05
C ALA A 378 6.83 -35.84 20.16
N TRP A 379 6.79 -34.81 21.00
CA TRP A 379 7.71 -34.68 22.13
C TRP A 379 7.46 -35.75 23.19
N LEU A 380 6.23 -35.98 23.63
CA LEU A 380 5.88 -37.01 24.61
C LEU A 380 6.21 -38.42 24.09
N GLY A 381 5.82 -38.74 22.85
CA GLY A 381 6.09 -40.04 22.24
C GLY A 381 7.59 -40.32 22.07
N ALA A 382 8.38 -39.29 21.76
CA ALA A 382 9.83 -39.40 21.65
C ALA A 382 10.57 -39.42 23.00
N SER A 383 9.94 -38.96 24.09
CA SER A 383 10.56 -38.81 25.41
C SER A 383 10.20 -39.93 26.39
N VAL A 384 9.07 -40.60 26.20
CA VAL A 384 8.51 -41.58 27.16
C VAL A 384 8.67 -43.04 26.68
N GLY A 385 9.06 -43.28 25.43
CA GLY A 385 9.23 -44.64 24.87
C GLY A 385 10.50 -45.38 25.30
N ARG A 386 10.49 -46.73 25.20
CA ARG A 386 11.64 -47.62 25.50
C ARG A 386 12.90 -47.33 24.67
N ARG A 387 12.79 -46.62 23.55
CA ARG A 387 13.89 -46.07 22.74
C ARG A 387 13.59 -44.62 22.36
N PRO A 388 14.01 -43.63 23.17
CA PRO A 388 13.68 -42.23 22.91
C PRO A 388 14.35 -41.72 21.62
N SER A 389 13.55 -41.11 20.73
CA SER A 389 14.05 -40.59 19.45
C SER A 389 14.49 -39.12 19.59
N ARG A 390 15.79 -38.86 19.46
CA ARG A 390 16.34 -37.50 19.61
C ARG A 390 15.83 -36.52 18.55
N LEU A 391 15.62 -37.02 17.32
CA LEU A 391 15.05 -36.25 16.22
C LEU A 391 13.58 -35.92 16.49
N GLY A 392 12.78 -36.88 16.96
CA GLY A 392 11.36 -36.64 17.32
C GLY A 392 11.21 -35.65 18.46
N ALA A 393 12.01 -35.77 19.52
CA ALA A 393 12.00 -34.81 20.64
C ALA A 393 12.54 -33.42 20.25
N GLY A 394 13.37 -33.33 19.21
CA GLY A 394 13.83 -32.07 18.62
C GLY A 394 12.75 -31.38 17.80
N LEU A 395 12.15 -32.11 16.86
CA LEU A 395 11.06 -31.62 16.01
C LEU A 395 9.81 -31.26 16.83
N GLY A 396 9.49 -32.04 17.87
CA GLY A 396 8.38 -31.73 18.78
C GLY A 396 8.58 -30.41 19.54
N ARG A 397 9.80 -30.13 20.01
CA ARG A 397 10.14 -28.84 20.64
C ARG A 397 10.04 -27.66 19.67
N LEU A 398 10.51 -27.84 18.44
CA LEU A 398 10.40 -26.83 17.38
C LEU A 398 8.93 -26.49 17.08
N ALA A 399 8.09 -27.51 16.91
CA ALA A 399 6.66 -27.34 16.66
C ALA A 399 5.95 -26.65 17.85
N LEU A 400 6.33 -26.98 19.08
CA LEU A 400 5.82 -26.31 20.29
C LEU A 400 6.21 -24.84 20.35
N GLN A 401 7.46 -24.50 20.04
CA GLN A 401 7.92 -23.11 20.03
C GLN A 401 7.22 -22.29 18.93
N ALA A 402 7.15 -22.82 17.72
CA ALA A 402 6.49 -22.16 16.59
C ALA A 402 4.98 -21.99 16.83
N GLY A 403 4.29 -23.06 17.24
CA GLY A 403 2.87 -23.01 17.57
C GLY A 403 2.57 -22.08 18.75
N GLY A 404 3.42 -22.09 19.78
CA GLY A 404 3.28 -21.24 20.95
C GLY A 404 3.39 -19.75 20.62
N VAL A 405 4.35 -19.36 19.77
CA VAL A 405 4.47 -17.98 19.29
C VAL A 405 3.23 -17.58 18.50
N ILE A 406 2.78 -18.38 17.53
CA ILE A 406 1.60 -18.07 16.71
C ILE A 406 0.37 -17.85 17.58
N VAL A 407 0.12 -18.75 18.55
CA VAL A 407 -1.03 -18.66 19.46
C VAL A 407 -0.91 -17.47 20.41
N ALA A 408 0.27 -17.23 21.02
CA ALA A 408 0.48 -16.13 21.95
C ALA A 408 0.36 -14.76 21.27
N THR A 409 0.93 -14.60 20.07
CA THR A 409 0.83 -13.35 19.30
C THR A 409 -0.63 -13.07 18.92
N TRP A 410 -1.39 -14.09 18.54
CA TRP A 410 -2.83 -13.93 18.29
C TRP A 410 -3.60 -13.57 19.58
N ALA A 411 -3.34 -14.26 20.69
CA ALA A 411 -4.02 -14.00 21.95
C ALA A 411 -3.80 -12.56 22.46
N LEU A 412 -2.57 -12.06 22.37
CA LEU A 412 -2.25 -10.66 22.68
C LEU A 412 -3.01 -9.68 21.79
N PHE A 413 -3.15 -10.00 20.50
CA PHE A 413 -3.89 -9.17 19.56
C PHE A 413 -5.39 -9.17 19.83
N ALA A 414 -5.98 -10.34 20.05
CA ALA A 414 -7.38 -10.50 20.43
C ALA A 414 -7.67 -9.71 21.72
N PHE A 415 -6.78 -9.81 22.71
CA PHE A 415 -6.86 -9.04 23.95
C PHE A 415 -6.76 -7.52 23.74
N ALA A 416 -5.79 -7.04 22.95
CA ALA A 416 -5.65 -5.63 22.63
C ALA A 416 -6.88 -5.07 21.89
N HIS A 417 -7.47 -5.86 20.99
CA HIS A 417 -8.70 -5.47 20.30
C HIS A 417 -9.92 -5.41 21.23
N LEU A 418 -10.03 -6.36 22.17
CA LEU A 418 -11.07 -6.35 23.21
C LEU A 418 -10.99 -5.10 24.11
N LEU A 419 -9.79 -4.58 24.36
CA LEU A 419 -9.57 -3.37 25.16
C LEU A 419 -9.85 -2.07 24.41
N VAL A 420 -9.61 -2.03 23.09
CA VAL A 420 -9.67 -0.79 22.29
C VAL A 420 -11.03 -0.57 21.64
N ASN A 421 -11.85 -1.61 21.40
CA ASN A 421 -13.19 -1.47 20.83
C ASN A 421 -14.18 -2.53 21.32
N ASN A 422 -15.34 -2.09 21.82
CA ASN A 422 -16.49 -2.93 22.18
C ASN A 422 -17.24 -3.48 20.92
N ARG A 423 -16.49 -3.90 19.88
CA ARG A 423 -17.03 -4.43 18.62
C ARG A 423 -16.30 -5.73 18.25
N SER A 424 -17.09 -6.71 17.82
CA SER A 424 -16.64 -8.06 17.48
C SER A 424 -15.59 -8.07 16.34
N PRO A 425 -14.84 -9.18 16.16
CA PRO A 425 -13.73 -9.25 15.22
C PRO A 425 -14.22 -9.01 13.78
N GLY A 426 -13.89 -7.84 13.22
CA GLY A 426 -14.07 -7.55 11.81
C GLY A 426 -12.96 -8.22 11.00
N ASN A 427 -13.28 -9.30 10.29
CA ASN A 427 -12.32 -10.13 9.54
C ASN A 427 -11.68 -9.46 8.29
N GLY A 428 -11.83 -8.15 8.13
CA GLY A 428 -11.28 -7.39 7.01
C GLY A 428 -9.76 -7.17 7.07
N ALA A 429 -9.13 -7.41 8.23
CA ALA A 429 -7.68 -7.25 8.40
C ALA A 429 -6.86 -8.39 7.76
N ILE A 430 -7.46 -9.56 7.46
CA ILE A 430 -6.68 -10.73 7.00
C ILE A 430 -6.98 -11.08 5.53
N ALA A 431 -8.16 -10.74 5.00
CA ALA A 431 -8.53 -11.07 3.60
C ALA A 431 -7.98 -10.08 2.56
N GLY A 432 -7.50 -8.91 2.99
CA GLY A 432 -7.19 -7.78 2.11
C GLY A 432 -5.74 -7.68 1.62
N PHE A 433 -4.94 -8.73 1.74
CA PHE A 433 -3.48 -8.73 1.50
C PHE A 433 -3.04 -9.76 0.44
N PHE A 434 -3.93 -10.15 -0.48
CA PHE A 434 -3.65 -11.07 -1.58
C PHE A 434 -3.34 -10.37 -2.93
N SER A 435 -2.82 -9.14 -2.93
CA SER A 435 -2.34 -8.50 -4.17
C SER A 435 -0.82 -8.65 -4.41
N GLN A 436 -0.04 -8.95 -3.36
CA GLN A 436 1.21 -9.73 -3.46
C GLN A 436 1.13 -10.85 -2.42
N PRO A 437 1.78 -12.01 -2.62
CA PRO A 437 1.81 -13.03 -1.58
C PRO A 437 2.43 -12.38 -0.33
N LEU A 438 1.74 -12.34 0.82
CA LEU A 438 2.32 -11.90 2.11
C LEU A 438 3.71 -12.51 2.33
N GLY A 439 3.89 -13.75 1.87
CA GLY A 439 5.18 -14.44 1.84
C GLY A 439 6.28 -13.68 1.11
N GLN A 440 6.01 -13.01 0.00
CA GLN A 440 7.00 -12.22 -0.76
C GLN A 440 7.46 -10.98 0.01
N VAL A 441 6.54 -10.18 0.56
CA VAL A 441 6.89 -9.01 1.38
C VAL A 441 7.68 -9.43 2.61
N LEU A 442 7.23 -10.48 3.32
CA LEU A 442 7.95 -11.04 4.46
C LEU A 442 9.31 -11.60 4.04
N TRP A 443 9.41 -12.24 2.88
CA TRP A 443 10.63 -12.82 2.35
C TRP A 443 11.68 -11.77 1.99
N GLU A 444 11.28 -10.73 1.25
CA GLU A 444 12.18 -9.63 0.88
C GLU A 444 12.63 -8.83 2.10
N ALA A 445 11.69 -8.51 3.01
CA ALA A 445 12.01 -7.83 4.26
C ALA A 445 12.91 -8.70 5.16
N ALA A 446 12.65 -10.01 5.24
CA ALA A 446 13.49 -10.94 5.99
C ALA A 446 14.89 -11.03 5.40
N GLY A 447 15.04 -11.11 4.07
CA GLY A 447 16.35 -11.13 3.41
C GLY A 447 17.18 -9.88 3.74
N ARG A 448 16.54 -8.70 3.75
CA ARG A 448 17.19 -7.44 4.12
C ARG A 448 17.57 -7.39 5.59
N SER A 449 16.68 -7.77 6.50
CA SER A 449 16.96 -7.85 7.94
C SER A 449 18.06 -8.86 8.27
N LEU A 450 18.04 -10.03 7.61
CA LEU A 450 19.07 -11.05 7.75
C LEU A 450 20.44 -10.55 7.31
N THR A 451 20.50 -9.68 6.30
CA THR A 451 21.75 -9.03 5.89
C THR A 451 22.33 -8.18 7.02
N LEU A 452 21.53 -7.30 7.64
CA LEU A 452 21.97 -6.51 8.79
C LEU A 452 22.39 -7.38 9.97
N ILE A 453 21.58 -8.39 10.27
CA ILE A 453 21.86 -9.35 11.34
C ILE A 453 23.19 -10.07 11.08
N ALA A 454 23.44 -10.51 9.85
CA ALA A 454 24.67 -11.22 9.50
C ALA A 454 25.90 -10.34 9.70
N TYR A 455 25.90 -9.12 9.17
CA TYR A 455 27.02 -8.17 9.34
C TYR A 455 27.22 -7.75 10.79
N ALA A 456 26.14 -7.45 11.51
CA ALA A 456 26.19 -7.06 12.92
C ALA A 456 26.72 -8.22 13.80
N SER A 457 26.25 -9.44 13.57
CA SER A 457 26.70 -10.63 14.30
C SER A 457 28.16 -10.96 14.01
N LEU A 458 28.59 -10.87 12.74
CA LEU A 458 30.00 -11.05 12.35
C LEU A 458 30.88 -10.02 13.06
N GLY A 459 30.56 -8.73 12.96
CA GLY A 459 31.30 -7.65 13.59
C GLY A 459 31.34 -7.78 15.11
N ALA A 460 30.19 -8.09 15.73
CA ALA A 460 30.10 -8.30 17.16
C ALA A 460 30.92 -9.49 17.65
N THR A 461 30.98 -10.58 16.87
CA THR A 461 31.78 -11.76 17.19
C THR A 461 33.27 -11.47 17.06
N VAL A 462 33.69 -10.86 15.95
CA VAL A 462 35.10 -10.52 15.72
C VAL A 462 35.61 -9.55 16.79
N ILE A 463 34.86 -8.49 17.09
CA ILE A 463 35.26 -7.46 18.04
C ILE A 463 35.10 -7.96 19.48
N GLY A 464 33.90 -8.41 19.83
CA GLY A 464 33.55 -8.76 21.21
C GLY A 464 34.20 -10.04 21.70
N LEU A 465 33.95 -11.15 21.00
CA LEU A 465 34.52 -12.44 21.38
C LEU A 465 36.02 -12.48 21.10
N GLY A 466 36.49 -11.87 20.01
CA GLY A 466 37.92 -11.71 19.73
C GLY A 466 38.64 -10.95 20.84
N ALA A 467 38.09 -9.84 21.33
CA ALA A 467 38.65 -9.11 22.47
C ALA A 467 38.65 -9.96 23.76
N ALA A 468 37.61 -10.74 24.02
CA ALA A 468 37.57 -11.61 25.20
C ALA A 468 38.70 -12.65 25.17
N ILE A 469 38.90 -13.28 24.01
CA ILE A 469 39.98 -14.25 23.79
C ILE A 469 41.34 -13.58 23.89
N ALA A 470 41.52 -12.39 23.30
CA ALA A 470 42.79 -11.66 23.35
C ALA A 470 43.16 -11.26 24.79
N VAL A 471 42.20 -10.77 25.58
CA VAL A 471 42.49 -10.35 26.97
C VAL A 471 42.89 -11.54 27.85
N VAL A 472 42.19 -12.68 27.75
CA VAL A 472 42.58 -13.90 28.47
C VAL A 472 43.89 -14.48 27.93
N GLY A 473 44.05 -14.44 26.60
CA GLY A 473 45.22 -14.96 25.90
C GLY A 473 46.51 -14.16 26.14
N LEU A 474 46.43 -12.86 26.40
CA LEU A 474 47.62 -12.04 26.68
C LEU A 474 47.96 -11.97 28.17
N ARG A 475 47.09 -12.47 29.06
CA ARG A 475 47.21 -12.34 30.53
C ARG A 475 47.40 -10.88 31.00
N GLU A 476 46.97 -9.89 30.21
CA GLU A 476 47.20 -8.48 30.49
C GLU A 476 46.09 -7.83 31.34
N ARG A 477 46.43 -7.40 32.55
CA ARG A 477 45.51 -6.65 33.44
C ARG A 477 45.21 -5.22 32.97
N ARG A 478 46.06 -4.64 32.10
CA ARG A 478 45.86 -3.25 31.60
C ARG A 478 44.65 -3.13 30.67
N LEU A 479 44.32 -4.20 29.96
CA LEU A 479 43.15 -4.26 29.08
C LEU A 479 41.81 -4.31 29.84
N VAL A 480 41.83 -4.41 31.18
CA VAL A 480 40.63 -4.22 32.02
C VAL A 480 40.04 -2.81 31.85
N GLY A 481 40.84 -1.81 31.46
CA GLY A 481 40.33 -0.47 31.12
C GLY A 481 39.29 -0.46 29.98
N LEU A 482 39.38 -1.42 29.02
CA LEU A 482 38.36 -1.61 27.98
C LEU A 482 37.00 -2.02 28.56
N GLU A 483 36.99 -2.66 29.74
CA GLU A 483 35.77 -3.11 30.40
C GLU A 483 34.92 -1.94 30.92
N LEU A 484 35.57 -0.87 31.43
CA LEU A 484 34.88 0.38 31.79
C LEU A 484 34.28 1.06 30.57
N SER A 485 35.00 1.09 29.43
CA SER A 485 34.48 1.69 28.18
C SER A 485 33.33 0.88 27.57
N GLY A 486 33.40 -0.45 27.61
CA GLY A 486 32.31 -1.33 27.18
C GLY A 486 31.09 -1.20 28.11
N ALA A 487 31.29 -1.10 29.43
CA ALA A 487 30.19 -0.90 30.37
C ALA A 487 29.38 0.36 30.05
N LEU A 488 30.03 1.46 29.64
CA LEU A 488 29.35 2.69 29.20
C LEU A 488 28.50 2.46 27.94
N LEU A 489 29.01 1.73 26.94
CA LEU A 489 28.27 1.43 25.72
C LEU A 489 27.03 0.54 25.95
N LEU A 490 27.01 -0.26 27.02
CA LEU A 490 25.83 -1.04 27.41
C LEU A 490 24.73 -0.19 28.07
N VAL A 491 25.09 0.96 28.66
CA VAL A 491 24.16 1.87 29.33
C VAL A 491 23.44 2.74 28.31
N ILE A 492 24.09 3.09 27.20
CA ILE A 492 23.50 3.90 26.12
C ILE A 492 22.42 3.06 25.39
N PRO A 493 21.16 3.51 25.35
CA PRO A 493 20.12 2.84 24.58
C PRO A 493 20.46 2.80 23.08
N THR A 494 20.15 1.70 22.41
CA THR A 494 20.49 1.52 20.98
C THR A 494 19.87 2.61 20.07
N PHE A 495 18.69 3.12 20.40
CA PHE A 495 18.10 4.24 19.65
C PHE A 495 18.91 5.53 19.81
N LEU A 496 19.45 5.81 21.01
CA LEU A 496 20.28 6.98 21.25
C LEU A 496 21.60 6.86 20.48
N LEU A 497 22.18 5.65 20.42
CA LEU A 497 23.34 5.37 19.60
C LEU A 497 23.07 5.57 18.10
N ALA A 498 21.88 5.18 17.62
CA ALA A 498 21.45 5.45 16.25
C ALA A 498 21.40 6.97 15.97
N ILE A 499 20.79 7.75 16.87
CA ILE A 499 20.74 9.21 16.78
C ILE A 499 22.14 9.82 16.77
N LEU A 500 23.03 9.40 17.67
CA LEU A 500 24.41 9.91 17.73
C LEU A 500 25.20 9.61 16.44
N VAL A 501 25.00 8.43 15.84
CA VAL A 501 25.61 8.10 14.55
C VAL A 501 25.03 8.95 13.41
N GLN A 502 23.72 9.24 13.44
CA GLN A 502 23.11 10.14 12.46
C GLN A 502 23.64 11.58 12.58
N GLU A 503 23.79 12.09 13.81
CA GLU A 503 24.42 13.40 14.06
C GLU A 503 25.87 13.42 13.59
N LEU A 504 26.62 12.33 13.80
CA LEU A 504 27.98 12.19 13.28
C LEU A 504 28.02 12.20 11.74
N GLN A 505 27.09 11.49 11.09
CA GLN A 505 26.97 11.49 9.62
C GLN A 505 26.66 12.91 9.09
N ALA A 506 25.73 13.61 9.73
CA ALA A 506 25.37 14.99 9.42
C ALA A 506 26.58 15.93 9.61
N PHE A 507 27.34 15.75 10.69
CA PHE A 507 28.56 16.50 10.95
C PHE A 507 29.64 16.27 9.88
N ILE A 508 29.88 15.01 9.49
CA ILE A 508 30.85 14.67 8.43
C ILE A 508 30.44 15.33 7.12
N PHE A 509 29.16 15.24 6.75
CA PHE A 509 28.64 15.90 5.56
C PHE A 509 28.82 17.42 5.63
N GLY A 510 28.47 18.05 6.76
CA GLY A 510 28.63 19.49 6.96
C GLY A 510 30.08 19.99 6.91
N LYS A 511 31.06 19.12 7.22
CA LYS A 511 32.50 19.47 7.18
C LYS A 511 33.19 19.14 5.86
N THR A 512 32.78 18.07 5.19
CA THR A 512 33.52 17.50 4.05
C THR A 512 32.74 17.47 2.74
N GLY A 513 31.41 17.65 2.79
CA GLY A 513 30.52 17.41 1.67
C GLY A 513 30.33 15.93 1.31
N LEU A 514 31.00 15.00 2.00
CA LEU A 514 30.90 13.57 1.73
C LEU A 514 29.55 13.02 2.23
N ILE A 515 28.81 12.38 1.34
CA ILE A 515 27.57 11.68 1.67
C ILE A 515 27.93 10.35 2.32
N VAL A 516 27.94 10.34 3.65
CA VAL A 516 28.17 9.14 4.48
C VAL A 516 26.89 8.58 5.11
N ALA A 517 25.74 9.14 4.72
CA ALA A 517 24.41 8.63 5.04
C ALA A 517 23.74 8.14 3.75
N ALA A 518 22.88 7.12 3.85
CA ALA A 518 22.07 6.70 2.72
C ALA A 518 20.76 7.49 2.66
N GLY A 519 20.26 7.74 1.45
CA GLY A 519 18.92 8.29 1.25
C GLY A 519 17.84 7.29 1.69
N TYR A 520 16.68 7.81 2.10
CA TYR A 520 15.52 6.98 2.43
C TYR A 520 15.02 6.24 1.18
N GLY A 521 15.05 4.90 1.20
CA GLY A 521 14.46 4.07 0.14
C GLY A 521 15.46 3.19 -0.62
N ASP A 522 16.73 3.58 -0.71
CA ASP A 522 17.77 2.81 -1.37
C ASP A 522 18.64 2.03 -0.38
N VAL A 523 18.71 0.71 -0.57
CA VAL A 523 19.63 -0.16 0.20
C VAL A 523 21.02 -0.09 -0.43
N ASN A 524 21.95 0.59 0.23
CA ASN A 524 23.34 0.66 -0.21
C ASN A 524 24.33 0.17 0.86
N GLY A 525 25.58 -0.07 0.47
CA GLY A 525 26.61 -0.59 1.38
C GLY A 525 26.91 0.32 2.57
N ILE A 526 26.76 1.64 2.40
CA ILE A 526 26.96 2.63 3.46
C ILE A 526 25.87 2.49 4.54
N GLN A 527 24.61 2.32 4.13
CA GLN A 527 23.49 2.09 5.03
C GLN A 527 23.67 0.79 5.82
N VAL A 528 24.03 -0.29 5.13
CA VAL A 528 24.30 -1.60 5.76
C VAL A 528 25.42 -1.49 6.78
N PHE A 529 26.51 -0.80 6.44
CA PHE A 529 27.63 -0.58 7.35
C PHE A 529 27.20 0.13 8.63
N TRP A 530 26.55 1.29 8.53
CA TRP A 530 26.17 2.06 9.72
C TRP A 530 25.08 1.39 10.55
N ALA A 531 24.07 0.83 9.91
CA ALA A 531 23.00 0.12 10.61
C ALA A 531 23.52 -1.14 11.32
N SER A 532 24.37 -1.93 10.65
CA SER A 532 24.97 -3.13 11.27
C SER A 532 25.97 -2.79 12.38
N LEU A 533 26.70 -1.66 12.27
CA LEU A 533 27.57 -1.16 13.32
C LEU A 533 26.77 -0.84 14.59
N VAL A 534 25.70 -0.03 14.47
CA VAL A 534 24.84 0.33 15.61
C VAL A 534 24.16 -0.89 16.20
N LEU A 535 23.65 -1.79 15.35
CA LEU A 535 23.02 -3.05 15.77
C LEU A 535 24.01 -3.98 16.49
N GLY A 536 25.29 -3.97 16.11
CA GLY A 536 26.34 -4.86 16.62
C GLY A 536 27.04 -4.40 17.89
N ILE A 537 27.03 -3.11 18.25
CA ILE A 537 27.76 -2.57 19.41
C ILE A 537 27.35 -3.23 20.72
N ARG A 538 26.04 -3.28 21.02
CA ARG A 538 25.53 -3.88 22.27
C ARG A 538 25.81 -5.40 22.35
N PRO A 539 25.56 -6.20 21.29
CA PRO A 539 25.99 -7.60 21.21
C PRO A 539 27.49 -7.80 21.39
N ALA A 540 28.34 -6.95 20.78
CA ALA A 540 29.79 -7.03 20.88
C ALA A 540 30.24 -6.90 22.34
N THR A 541 29.71 -5.91 23.06
CA THR A 541 30.04 -5.74 24.48
C THR A 541 29.52 -6.88 25.34
N TYR A 542 28.32 -7.40 25.04
CA TYR A 542 27.77 -8.55 25.75
C TYR A 542 28.67 -9.79 25.57
N LEU A 543 29.07 -10.08 24.33
CA LEU A 543 29.98 -11.16 23.96
C LEU A 543 31.34 -11.03 24.66
N TYR A 544 31.90 -9.83 24.68
CA TYR A 544 33.16 -9.55 25.38
C TYR A 544 33.06 -9.90 26.87
N ARG A 545 32.09 -9.32 27.58
CA ARG A 545 31.98 -9.47 29.04
C ARG A 545 31.72 -10.92 29.45
N HIS A 546 30.70 -11.54 28.84
CA HIS A 546 30.31 -12.89 29.22
C HIS A 546 31.27 -13.94 28.68
N GLY A 547 31.77 -13.77 27.45
CA GLY A 547 32.77 -14.66 26.88
C GLY A 547 34.06 -14.66 27.69
N ARG A 548 34.49 -13.49 28.18
CA ARG A 548 35.62 -13.36 29.08
C ARG A 548 35.37 -14.10 30.40
N THR A 549 34.24 -13.87 31.07
CA THR A 549 33.91 -14.57 32.32
C THR A 549 33.89 -16.08 32.15
N VAL A 550 33.38 -16.59 31.03
CA VAL A 550 33.41 -18.01 30.68
C VAL A 550 34.86 -18.50 30.59
N LEU A 551 35.70 -17.82 29.82
CA LEU A 551 37.10 -18.21 29.62
C LEU A 551 37.92 -18.12 30.91
N GLU A 552 37.73 -17.07 31.71
CA GLU A 552 38.43 -16.88 32.99
C GLU A 552 38.11 -17.99 33.99
N ARG A 553 36.86 -18.47 34.06
CA ARG A 553 36.50 -19.62 34.90
C ARG A 553 37.28 -20.86 34.49
N GLU A 554 37.34 -21.14 33.19
CA GLU A 554 38.08 -22.29 32.66
C GLU A 554 39.59 -22.20 32.93
N THR A 555 40.19 -21.00 33.06
CA THR A 555 41.63 -20.88 33.41
C THR A 555 41.97 -21.48 34.78
N THR A 556 40.98 -21.59 35.67
CA THR A 556 41.22 -22.06 37.05
C THR A 556 41.08 -23.57 37.24
N GLU A 557 40.62 -24.27 36.21
CA GLU A 557 40.33 -25.70 36.22
C GLU A 557 41.60 -26.58 36.18
N ASP A 558 41.51 -27.78 36.78
CA ASP A 558 42.66 -28.68 36.97
C ASP A 558 43.31 -29.13 35.65
N TYR A 559 42.53 -29.27 34.58
CA TYR A 559 43.06 -29.66 33.27
C TYR A 559 43.92 -28.57 32.63
N VAL A 560 43.67 -27.29 32.94
CA VAL A 560 44.49 -26.16 32.49
C VAL A 560 45.77 -26.10 33.32
N ARG A 561 45.68 -26.23 34.64
CA ARG A 561 46.85 -26.31 35.53
C ARG A 561 47.78 -27.45 35.15
N THR A 562 47.22 -28.60 34.78
CA THR A 562 47.97 -29.76 34.30
C THR A 562 48.66 -29.48 32.95
N ALA A 563 47.97 -28.79 32.03
CA ALA A 563 48.56 -28.40 30.75
C ALA A 563 49.76 -27.44 30.94
N GLU A 564 49.64 -26.48 31.85
CA GLU A 564 50.74 -25.58 32.23
C GLU A 564 51.89 -26.32 32.90
N ALA A 565 51.60 -27.25 33.82
CA ALA A 565 52.64 -28.06 34.48
C ALA A 565 53.40 -28.97 33.50
N LYS A 566 52.79 -29.32 32.37
CA LYS A 566 53.44 -30.06 31.26
C LYS A 566 54.29 -29.16 30.35
N GLY A 567 54.33 -27.85 30.58
CA GLY A 567 55.14 -26.90 29.81
C GLY A 567 54.54 -26.48 28.47
N LEU A 568 53.22 -26.61 28.27
CA LEU A 568 52.55 -26.12 27.06
C LEU A 568 52.57 -24.58 27.02
N ASP A 569 52.87 -24.00 25.86
CA ASP A 569 52.77 -22.54 25.66
C ASP A 569 51.32 -22.05 25.85
N TRP A 570 51.16 -20.85 26.39
CA TRP A 570 49.85 -20.32 26.75
C TRP A 570 48.91 -20.16 25.55
N GLY A 571 49.43 -19.84 24.35
CA GLY A 571 48.63 -19.80 23.13
C GLY A 571 48.06 -21.18 22.75
N GLU A 572 48.85 -22.24 22.95
CA GLU A 572 48.43 -23.62 22.78
C GLU A 572 47.37 -24.01 23.82
N VAL A 573 47.57 -23.61 25.09
CA VAL A 573 46.62 -23.81 26.19
C VAL A 573 45.27 -23.15 25.85
N VAL A 574 45.27 -21.89 25.40
CA VAL A 574 44.06 -21.17 24.99
C VAL A 574 43.34 -21.89 23.86
N ARG A 575 44.05 -22.18 22.77
CA ARG A 575 43.44 -22.72 21.55
C ARG A 575 42.94 -24.15 21.72
N ARG A 576 43.73 -25.04 22.35
CA ARG A 576 43.41 -26.47 22.45
C ARG A 576 42.58 -26.82 23.68
N HIS A 577 42.75 -26.10 24.79
CA HIS A 577 42.12 -26.46 26.07
C HIS A 577 40.98 -25.49 26.42
N LEU A 578 41.24 -24.18 26.53
CA LEU A 578 40.21 -23.22 26.96
C LEU A 578 39.07 -23.07 25.94
N LEU A 579 39.38 -22.78 24.67
CA LEU A 579 38.33 -22.57 23.64
C LEU A 579 37.51 -23.84 23.40
N ARG A 580 38.13 -25.01 23.53
CA ARG A 580 37.46 -26.29 23.35
C ARG A 580 36.56 -26.62 24.54
N ALA A 581 37.02 -26.39 25.77
CA ALA A 581 36.25 -26.63 26.97
C ALA A 581 35.11 -25.61 27.14
N GLY A 582 35.41 -24.32 26.98
CA GLY A 582 34.45 -23.23 27.08
C GLY A 582 33.55 -23.04 25.86
N GLY A 583 33.85 -23.70 24.73
CA GLY A 583 33.16 -23.48 23.44
C GLY A 583 31.64 -23.62 23.52
N GLY A 584 31.12 -24.56 24.32
CA GLY A 584 29.69 -24.69 24.55
C GLY A 584 29.07 -23.44 25.21
N ALA A 585 29.69 -22.93 26.27
CA ALA A 585 29.24 -21.73 26.98
C ALA A 585 29.45 -20.45 26.14
N LEU A 586 30.48 -20.40 25.29
CA LEU A 586 30.67 -19.31 24.32
C LEU A 586 29.55 -19.26 23.28
N VAL A 587 29.12 -20.42 22.75
CA VAL A 587 27.95 -20.48 21.87
C VAL A 587 26.68 -20.04 22.59
N ALA A 588 26.48 -20.44 23.84
CA ALA A 588 25.33 -19.96 24.63
C ALA A 588 25.35 -18.42 24.81
N THR A 589 26.53 -17.86 25.01
CA THR A 589 26.73 -16.40 25.10
C THR A 589 26.40 -15.72 23.76
N TRP A 590 26.82 -16.32 22.65
CA TRP A 590 26.51 -15.83 21.31
C TRP A 590 25.00 -15.85 21.02
N ILE A 591 24.28 -16.91 21.39
CA ILE A 591 22.82 -16.99 21.27
C ILE A 591 22.15 -15.83 22.02
N ASN A 592 22.58 -15.53 23.24
CA ASN A 592 22.03 -14.42 24.00
C ASN A 592 22.33 -13.06 23.38
N SER A 593 23.51 -12.88 22.79
CA SER A 593 23.84 -11.64 22.05
C SER A 593 22.93 -11.44 20.82
N PHE A 594 22.57 -12.54 20.15
CA PHE A 594 21.67 -12.55 19.00
C PHE A 594 20.24 -12.15 19.39
N ARG A 595 19.76 -12.61 20.55
CA ARG A 595 18.46 -12.18 21.12
C ARG A 595 18.40 -10.66 21.32
N LEU A 596 19.49 -10.05 21.76
CA LEU A 596 19.59 -8.60 21.92
C LEU A 596 19.53 -7.85 20.57
N MET A 597 20.07 -8.45 19.49
CA MET A 597 19.96 -7.90 18.14
C MET A 597 18.51 -7.89 17.67
N ILE A 598 17.81 -9.03 17.74
CA ILE A 598 16.41 -9.12 17.30
C ILE A 598 15.54 -8.11 18.08
N GLY A 599 15.80 -7.92 19.37
CA GLY A 599 15.07 -6.95 20.18
C GLY A 599 15.29 -5.48 19.79
N SER A 600 16.47 -5.13 19.24
CA SER A 600 16.79 -3.74 18.85
C SER A 600 16.66 -3.46 17.35
N LEU A 601 16.54 -4.50 16.53
CA LEU A 601 16.44 -4.42 15.08
C LEU A 601 15.35 -3.46 14.57
N PRO A 602 14.10 -3.46 15.10
CA PRO A 602 13.07 -2.54 14.61
C PRO A 602 13.42 -1.07 14.77
N LEU A 603 14.08 -0.71 15.87
CA LEU A 603 14.51 0.65 16.12
C LEU A 603 15.63 1.03 15.16
N VAL A 604 16.66 0.19 15.01
CA VAL A 604 17.78 0.47 14.11
C VAL A 604 17.30 0.64 12.67
N GLU A 605 16.47 -0.27 12.17
CA GLU A 605 15.94 -0.17 10.80
C GLU A 605 15.05 1.07 10.62
N TYR A 606 14.28 1.44 11.65
CA TYR A 606 13.46 2.65 11.63
C TYR A 606 14.30 3.92 11.54
N PHE A 607 15.30 4.10 12.43
CA PHE A 607 16.15 5.29 12.43
C PHE A 607 16.92 5.42 11.12
N PHE A 608 17.57 4.34 10.66
CA PHE A 608 18.36 4.37 9.42
C PHE A 608 17.53 4.34 8.14
N GLY A 609 16.20 4.27 8.22
CA GLY A 609 15.35 4.15 7.04
C GLY A 609 15.62 2.87 6.24
N TYR A 610 16.07 1.80 6.90
CA TYR A 610 16.40 0.53 6.25
C TYR A 610 15.11 -0.30 6.06
N PRO A 611 14.76 -0.72 4.83
CA PRO A 611 13.47 -1.34 4.53
C PRO A 611 13.43 -2.84 4.89
N GLY A 612 13.64 -3.17 6.16
CA GLY A 612 13.57 -4.51 6.74
C GLY A 612 12.31 -4.78 7.58
N LEU A 613 12.22 -5.98 8.17
CA LEU A 613 11.07 -6.47 8.94
C LEU A 613 10.69 -5.53 10.10
N GLY A 614 11.68 -5.00 10.79
CA GLY A 614 11.52 -4.18 11.97
C GLY A 614 11.05 -2.76 11.65
N ARG A 615 11.51 -2.14 10.56
CA ARG A 615 10.95 -0.86 10.11
C ARG A 615 9.49 -1.00 9.73
N ILE A 616 9.15 -2.04 8.95
CA ILE A 616 7.77 -2.30 8.55
C ILE A 616 6.91 -2.58 9.79
N LEU A 617 7.47 -3.25 10.81
CA LEU A 617 6.78 -3.49 12.08
C LEU A 617 6.44 -2.17 12.79
N VAL A 618 7.40 -1.25 12.90
CA VAL A 618 7.18 0.07 13.53
C VAL A 618 6.15 0.91 12.74
N GLN A 619 6.19 0.85 11.41
CA GLN A 619 5.22 1.52 10.57
C GLN A 619 3.82 0.89 10.69
N SER A 620 3.75 -0.44 10.84
CA SER A 620 2.47 -1.16 10.98
C SER A 620 1.73 -0.83 12.27
N ILE A 621 2.43 -0.41 13.33
CA ILE A 621 1.80 0.07 14.56
C ILE A 621 1.41 1.56 14.49
N GLY A 622 1.55 2.19 13.32
CA GLY A 622 1.11 3.55 13.05
C GLY A 622 2.10 4.65 13.39
N VAL A 623 3.37 4.30 13.65
CA VAL A 623 4.45 5.27 13.83
C VAL A 623 4.96 5.69 12.45
N THR A 624 4.45 6.80 11.93
CA THR A 624 4.87 7.38 10.65
C THR A 624 5.46 8.77 10.87
N TYR A 625 6.70 9.01 10.42
CA TYR A 625 7.25 10.36 10.32
C TYR A 625 6.56 11.12 9.18
N GLY A 626 5.87 12.20 9.53
CA GLY A 626 5.70 13.35 8.66
C GLY A 626 6.76 14.37 9.01
N VAL A 627 7.85 14.42 8.24
CA VAL A 627 8.74 15.59 8.29
C VAL A 627 8.03 16.69 7.50
N GLY A 628 7.56 17.73 8.20
CA GLY A 628 7.26 19.04 7.59
C GLY A 628 5.86 19.30 7.00
N SER A 629 4.79 18.68 7.49
CA SER A 629 3.43 19.13 7.11
C SER A 629 2.52 19.17 8.33
N ASP A 630 1.98 20.35 8.66
CA ASP A 630 1.02 20.64 9.75
C ASP A 630 -0.36 19.96 9.59
N VAL A 631 -0.41 18.80 8.92
CA VAL A 631 -1.63 18.04 8.65
C VAL A 631 -1.62 16.77 9.51
N PRO A 632 -2.59 16.58 10.43
CA PRO A 632 -2.72 15.35 11.20
C PRO A 632 -2.98 14.17 10.27
N ARG A 633 -2.00 13.28 10.11
CA ARG A 633 -2.18 12.00 9.39
C ARG A 633 -2.97 11.03 10.29
N PRO A 634 -4.01 10.35 9.81
CA PRO A 634 -4.62 9.26 10.56
C PRO A 634 -3.62 8.10 10.70
N VAL A 635 -3.34 7.72 11.94
CA VAL A 635 -2.52 6.56 12.33
C VAL A 635 -3.26 5.28 11.92
N VAL A 636 -2.92 4.70 10.76
CA VAL A 636 -3.51 3.43 10.31
C VAL A 636 -2.76 2.27 10.98
N PHE A 637 -3.33 1.74 12.06
CA PHE A 637 -2.82 0.55 12.74
C PHE A 637 -3.11 -0.71 11.90
N ARG A 638 -2.04 -1.40 11.47
CA ARG A 638 -2.02 -2.62 10.64
C ARG A 638 -1.60 -3.82 11.49
N GLY A 639 -2.49 -4.24 12.38
CA GLY A 639 -2.26 -5.31 13.34
C GLY A 639 -1.91 -6.67 12.73
N ASP A 640 -2.50 -7.00 11.59
CA ASP A 640 -2.26 -8.20 10.78
C ASP A 640 -0.79 -8.32 10.32
N LEU A 641 -0.25 -7.22 9.79
CA LEU A 641 1.14 -7.15 9.33
C LEU A 641 2.11 -7.21 10.51
N ALA A 642 1.78 -6.52 11.61
CA ALA A 642 2.57 -6.58 12.84
C ALA A 642 2.70 -8.03 13.35
N ILE A 643 1.61 -8.81 13.33
CA ILE A 643 1.62 -10.23 13.72
C ILE A 643 2.53 -11.04 12.80
N GLY A 644 2.36 -10.93 11.48
CA GLY A 644 3.18 -11.67 10.51
C GLY A 644 4.68 -11.37 10.67
N LEU A 645 5.04 -10.12 10.95
CA LEU A 645 6.42 -9.69 11.18
C LEU A 645 6.98 -10.20 12.50
N VAL A 646 6.20 -10.14 13.59
CA VAL A 646 6.61 -10.68 14.90
C VAL A 646 6.82 -12.19 14.81
N VAL A 647 5.90 -12.91 14.16
CA VAL A 647 6.02 -14.36 13.93
C VAL A 647 7.26 -14.66 13.08
N THR A 648 7.53 -13.89 12.02
CA THR A 648 8.72 -14.09 11.18
C THR A 648 10.01 -13.88 11.98
N LEU A 649 10.11 -12.80 12.76
CA LEU A 649 11.26 -12.55 13.64
C LEU A 649 11.45 -13.66 14.68
N ALA A 650 10.37 -14.16 15.25
CA ALA A 650 10.40 -15.26 16.20
C ALA A 650 10.82 -16.58 15.55
N LEU A 651 10.37 -16.87 14.33
CA LEU A 651 10.79 -18.06 13.57
C LEU A 651 12.29 -18.00 13.24
N ILE A 652 12.80 -16.82 12.86
CA ILE A 652 14.24 -16.59 12.67
C ILE A 652 15.00 -16.89 13.98
N LEU A 653 14.50 -16.38 15.12
CA LEU A 653 15.10 -16.64 16.42
C LEU A 653 15.11 -18.14 16.76
N ILE A 654 13.98 -18.82 16.60
CA ILE A 654 13.84 -20.26 16.85
C ILE A 654 14.82 -21.06 15.99
N LEU A 655 14.95 -20.73 14.71
CA LEU A 655 15.87 -21.40 13.79
C LEU A 655 17.33 -21.24 14.25
N VAL A 656 17.71 -20.02 14.67
CA VAL A 656 19.08 -19.74 15.15
C VAL A 656 19.35 -20.44 16.48
N GLU A 657 18.40 -20.41 17.42
CA GLU A 657 18.54 -21.07 18.72
C GLU A 657 18.68 -22.58 18.59
N THR A 658 17.88 -23.19 17.73
CA THR A 658 17.93 -24.65 17.52
C THR A 658 19.22 -25.07 16.82
N SER A 659 19.66 -24.31 15.83
CA SER A 659 20.94 -24.53 15.14
C SER A 659 22.13 -24.39 16.09
N ALA A 660 22.17 -23.29 16.86
CA ALA A 660 23.25 -23.00 17.79
C ALA A 660 23.22 -23.92 19.02
N GLY A 661 22.05 -24.31 19.52
CA GLY A 661 21.92 -25.32 20.59
C GLY A 661 22.35 -26.71 20.15
N GLY A 662 22.25 -27.04 18.86
CA GLY A 662 22.88 -28.21 18.26
C GLY A 662 24.40 -28.12 18.29
N LEU A 663 24.95 -26.98 17.84
CA LEU A 663 26.38 -26.70 17.85
C LEU A 663 26.97 -26.72 19.26
N GLN A 664 26.30 -26.11 20.25
CA GLN A 664 26.71 -26.12 21.65
C GLN A 664 26.87 -27.55 22.18
N ARG A 665 25.89 -28.41 21.94
CA ARG A 665 25.93 -29.82 22.35
C ARG A 665 26.98 -30.63 21.60
N TRP A 666 27.34 -30.22 20.39
CA TRP A 666 28.42 -30.84 19.63
C TRP A 666 29.78 -30.39 20.14
N LEU A 667 29.94 -29.12 20.51
CA LEU A 667 31.20 -28.58 21.02
C LEU A 667 31.51 -29.04 22.44
N ASP A 668 30.51 -29.15 23.32
CA ASP A 668 30.72 -29.50 24.73
C ASP A 668 31.30 -30.92 24.90
N PRO A 669 32.56 -31.06 25.38
CA PRO A 669 33.19 -32.36 25.58
C PRO A 669 32.59 -33.16 26.74
N ARG A 670 31.98 -32.51 27.75
CA ARG A 670 31.35 -33.18 28.90
C ARG A 670 30.11 -33.93 28.45
N VAL A 671 29.32 -33.31 27.57
CA VAL A 671 28.16 -33.93 26.92
C VAL A 671 28.57 -35.08 26.01
N ARG A 672 29.73 -34.99 25.34
CA ARG A 672 30.27 -36.09 24.52
C ARG A 672 30.78 -37.26 25.37
N ALA A 673 31.44 -37.01 26.49
CA ALA A 673 31.90 -38.05 27.40
C ALA A 673 30.74 -38.86 27.99
N LEU A 674 29.66 -38.19 28.39
CA LEU A 674 28.42 -38.85 28.84
C LEU A 674 27.75 -39.68 27.76
N ARG A 675 27.91 -39.34 26.47
CA ARG A 675 27.44 -40.13 25.32
C ARG A 675 28.31 -41.33 24.97
N ALA A 676 29.57 -41.33 25.38
CA ALA A 676 30.47 -42.46 25.19
C ALA A 676 30.33 -43.48 26.33
N ALA A 677 29.88 -43.04 27.51
CA ALA A 677 29.65 -43.86 28.68
C ALA A 677 28.25 -44.50 28.77
N ALA A 678 27.30 -44.07 27.91
CA ALA A 678 25.92 -44.56 27.82
C ALA A 678 25.67 -45.12 26.42
#